data_AF-A0A7W1NB97-F1
#
_entry.id   AF-A0A7W1NB97-F1
#
_cell.length_a   1.000
_cell.length_b   1.000
_cell.length_c   1.000
_cell.angle_alpha   90.00
_cell.angle_beta   90.00
_cell.angle_gamma   90.00
#
_symmetry.space_group_name_H-M   'P 1'
#
loop_
_entity.id
_entity.type
_entity.pdbx_description
1 polymer ?
#
loop_
_entity_poly.entity_id
_entity_poly.type
_entity_poly.pdbx_seq_one_letter_code
_entity_poly.pdbx_strand_id
1 'polypeptide(L)'
;MPAIRSTVLRLERQIQMDQAQGLAALHQSYEDIGGALLKLARERGYLGSDPLGALSHLSAPSPWDVRLAQGAIELWRTFFACFRADEQAFEAAHFQERAAQVQQRIDALAGADAPPDLVEAILATLSGLWDERHVEISQRLDQLIKELTEHQAKLGNADLARAHQSDEMGRAIQVVAAAFAEFGEAVPPGTQPAELLGKLIGRYRKDLASAREKAQITALARRALADALNAAASGGEPPNLGGDDQAAVDAVRRLARDRTQAEEVARQSRGQIARLQAEHRELMEEVASRDRRLARYEMGELKVGEEDERLGLYRQAFAEHQAGRDPKQALARVRDLERIVSIPEADQQQALKILDRQLAEIAKCLGELRRINPLVEDPKRYRPRLIMGSKYDFRTLPGLAQATRDAARDLEAYAERSRWAHGVSLLAKDLPKLQRVFKEMVDLVAAWREKLGDPPPASITIRVDHGAAIVSLPAILATDIEAVLRRRGRNATQAASEILEVLGECVDLYRKSLERARGEPAPRVDAKARESANQGLSRLAAELTALGGTLDAGFGEAAAEGFRLQAEDTALLADEHLLLLAAQQLDVACDVLAVLPGAPKAAFAGLPARRDLDKLRACCHERVAWLEDVARYRFELRGGAAAR
;
A
#
# COMPACT_ATOMS: atom_id res chain seq x y z
N MET A 1 51.73 27.01 -47.27
CA MET A 1 50.57 26.13 -47.54
C MET A 1 50.18 25.11 -46.43
N PRO A 2 50.79 24.99 -45.23
CA PRO A 2 50.32 24.02 -44.21
C PRO A 2 49.15 24.51 -43.33
N ALA A 3 48.96 25.83 -43.19
CA ALA A 3 47.91 26.41 -42.35
C ALA A 3 46.48 26.15 -42.88
N ILE A 4 46.30 26.11 -44.21
CA ILE A 4 44.97 25.93 -44.84
C ILE A 4 44.47 24.48 -44.65
N ARG A 5 45.35 23.47 -44.74
CA ARG A 5 45.00 22.06 -44.49
C ARG A 5 44.55 21.80 -43.05
N SER A 6 45.14 22.49 -42.07
CA SER A 6 44.75 22.40 -40.66
C SER A 6 43.33 22.94 -40.42
N THR A 7 42.97 24.05 -41.06
CA THR A 7 41.64 24.66 -40.91
C THR A 7 40.54 23.84 -41.59
N VAL A 8 40.81 23.28 -42.77
CA VAL A 8 39.86 22.41 -43.49
C VAL A 8 39.57 21.13 -42.69
N LEU A 9 40.60 20.45 -42.16
CA LEU A 9 40.40 19.25 -41.33
C LEU A 9 39.65 19.55 -40.03
N ARG A 10 39.80 20.76 -39.45
CA ARG A 10 39.06 21.19 -38.27
C ARG A 10 37.59 21.47 -38.60
N LEU A 11 37.31 22.08 -39.75
CA LEU A 11 35.94 22.30 -40.24
C LEU A 11 35.23 21.00 -40.60
N GLU A 12 35.91 20.05 -41.25
CA GLU A 12 35.34 18.72 -41.54
C GLU A 12 35.00 17.97 -40.25
N ARG A 13 35.88 18.03 -39.25
CA ARG A 13 35.61 17.43 -37.93
C ARG A 13 34.44 18.11 -37.24
N GLN A 14 34.33 19.43 -37.33
CA GLN A 14 33.20 20.18 -36.77
C GLN A 14 31.89 19.80 -37.47
N ILE A 15 31.87 19.75 -38.80
CA ILE A 15 30.69 19.33 -39.57
C ILE A 15 30.28 17.89 -39.23
N GLN A 16 31.25 16.98 -39.07
CA GLN A 16 30.96 15.60 -38.65
C GLN A 16 30.39 15.53 -37.24
N MET A 17 30.91 16.34 -36.31
CA MET A 17 30.39 16.41 -34.94
C MET A 17 28.99 17.03 -34.90
N ASP A 18 28.76 18.11 -35.65
CA ASP A 18 27.45 18.78 -35.74
C ASP A 18 26.41 17.86 -36.39
N GLN A 19 26.78 17.10 -37.43
CA GLN A 19 25.93 16.09 -38.05
C GLN A 19 25.63 14.92 -37.12
N ALA A 20 26.63 14.44 -36.37
CA ALA A 20 26.43 13.38 -35.37
C ALA A 20 25.51 13.85 -34.24
N GLN A 21 25.67 15.09 -33.77
CA GLN A 21 24.80 15.70 -32.78
C GLN A 21 23.37 15.89 -33.30
N GLY A 22 23.22 16.34 -34.55
CA GLY A 22 21.92 16.48 -35.20
C GLY A 22 21.19 15.14 -35.36
N LEU A 23 21.91 14.08 -35.77
CA LEU A 23 21.36 12.73 -35.88
C LEU A 23 20.96 12.15 -34.52
N ALA A 24 21.77 12.38 -33.47
CA ALA A 24 21.43 11.96 -32.11
C ALA A 24 20.18 12.68 -31.59
N ALA A 25 20.04 13.99 -31.82
CA ALA A 25 18.86 14.76 -31.43
C ALA A 25 17.59 14.29 -32.18
N LEU A 26 17.73 13.93 -33.45
CA LEU A 26 16.61 13.42 -34.27
C LEU A 26 16.19 12.01 -33.80
N HIS A 27 17.15 11.15 -33.46
CA HIS A 27 16.89 9.82 -32.89
C HIS A 27 16.15 9.95 -31.54
N GLN A 28 16.61 10.83 -30.65
CA GLN A 28 15.95 11.09 -29.38
C GLN A 28 14.51 11.59 -29.58
N SER A 29 14.32 12.55 -30.50
CA SER A 29 12.98 13.09 -30.81
C SER A 29 12.05 12.01 -31.36
N TYR A 30 12.57 11.08 -32.17
CA TYR A 30 11.80 9.94 -32.68
C TYR A 30 11.42 8.96 -31.56
N GLU A 31 12.34 8.65 -30.64
CA GLU A 31 12.03 7.82 -29.48
C GLU A 31 11.00 8.46 -28.55
N ASP A 32 11.11 9.77 -28.30
CA ASP A 32 10.16 10.51 -27.46
C ASP A 32 8.75 10.48 -28.07
N ILE A 33 8.64 10.72 -29.39
CA ILE A 33 7.35 10.65 -30.11
C ILE A 33 6.83 9.21 -30.13
N GLY A 34 7.69 8.22 -30.40
CA GLY A 34 7.32 6.81 -30.40
C GLY A 34 6.82 6.35 -29.03
N GLY A 35 7.48 6.78 -27.95
CA GLY A 35 7.09 6.52 -26.57
C GLY A 35 5.75 7.16 -26.22
N ALA A 36 5.53 8.40 -26.63
CA ALA A 36 4.25 9.09 -26.43
C ALA A 36 3.09 8.42 -27.18
N LEU A 37 3.31 8.02 -28.44
CA LEU A 37 2.33 7.27 -29.24
C LEU A 37 2.00 5.91 -28.62
N LEU A 38 3.01 5.16 -28.18
CA LEU A 38 2.81 3.86 -27.52
C LEU A 38 2.05 4.01 -26.21
N LYS A 39 2.31 5.07 -25.43
CA LYS A 39 1.59 5.36 -24.19
C LYS A 39 0.10 5.59 -24.46
N LEU A 40 -0.23 6.47 -25.40
CA LEU A 40 -1.62 6.75 -25.79
C LEU A 40 -2.32 5.52 -26.37
N ALA A 41 -1.62 4.72 -27.17
CA ALA A 41 -2.18 3.49 -27.73
C ALA A 41 -2.44 2.42 -26.66
N ARG A 42 -1.57 2.30 -25.65
CA ARG A 42 -1.76 1.39 -24.50
C ARG A 42 -2.97 1.77 -23.65
N GLU A 43 -3.24 3.06 -23.47
CA GLU A 43 -4.47 3.54 -22.81
C GLU A 43 -5.73 3.10 -23.59
N ARG A 44 -5.63 2.92 -24.91
CA ARG A 44 -6.65 2.32 -25.78
C ARG A 44 -6.52 0.79 -25.97
N GLY A 45 -5.73 0.11 -25.15
CA GLY A 45 -5.62 -1.36 -25.13
C GLY A 45 -4.65 -1.98 -26.15
N TYR A 46 -3.78 -1.19 -26.79
CA TYR A 46 -2.73 -1.73 -27.66
C TYR A 46 -1.62 -2.42 -26.85
N LEU A 47 -1.35 -3.69 -27.14
CA LEU A 47 -0.34 -4.50 -26.45
C LEU A 47 1.00 -4.61 -27.20
N GLY A 48 1.09 -4.05 -28.41
CA GLY A 48 2.30 -4.09 -29.23
C GLY A 48 3.38 -3.10 -28.77
N SER A 49 4.59 -3.27 -29.30
CA SER A 49 5.75 -2.41 -29.04
C SER A 49 6.17 -1.55 -30.23
N ASP A 50 5.54 -1.72 -31.40
CA ASP A 50 5.83 -0.93 -32.60
C ASP A 50 5.04 0.40 -32.63
N PRO A 51 5.71 1.56 -32.74
CA PRO A 51 5.06 2.87 -32.88
C PRO A 51 4.15 3.02 -34.10
N LEU A 52 4.46 2.38 -35.23
CA LEU A 52 3.62 2.47 -36.43
C LEU A 52 2.32 1.68 -36.25
N GLY A 53 2.40 0.48 -35.69
CA GLY A 53 1.22 -0.28 -35.26
C GLY A 53 0.40 0.46 -34.19
N ALA A 54 1.05 1.17 -33.27
CA ALA A 54 0.37 2.00 -32.27
C ALA A 54 -0.41 3.16 -32.92
N LEU A 55 0.17 3.82 -33.93
CA LEU A 55 -0.50 4.87 -34.68
C LEU A 55 -1.70 4.33 -35.47
N SER A 56 -1.57 3.16 -36.11
CA SER A 56 -2.71 2.50 -36.76
C SER A 56 -3.82 2.14 -35.77
N HIS A 57 -3.48 1.68 -34.56
CA HIS A 57 -4.46 1.36 -33.51
C HIS A 57 -5.16 2.62 -32.98
N LEU A 58 -4.44 3.73 -32.84
CA LEU A 58 -5.00 5.02 -32.46
C LEU A 58 -5.91 5.62 -33.53
N SER A 59 -5.66 5.28 -34.79
CA SER A 59 -6.46 5.70 -35.96
C SER A 59 -7.76 4.90 -36.11
N ALA A 60 -7.82 3.70 -35.52
CA ALA A 60 -9.01 2.87 -35.53
C ALA A 60 -10.10 3.48 -34.62
N PRO A 61 -11.40 3.31 -34.95
CA PRO A 61 -12.49 3.74 -34.07
C PRO A 61 -12.33 3.08 -32.69
N SER A 62 -12.58 3.84 -31.62
CA SER A 62 -12.44 3.28 -30.27
C SER A 62 -13.44 2.13 -30.09
N PRO A 63 -13.09 1.06 -29.37
CA PRO A 63 -14.05 0.04 -28.96
C PRO A 63 -15.27 0.64 -28.22
N TRP A 64 -15.07 1.78 -27.57
CA TRP A 64 -16.14 2.54 -26.93
C TRP A 64 -17.06 3.25 -27.93
N ASP A 65 -16.53 3.73 -29.05
CA ASP A 65 -17.33 4.38 -30.11
C ASP A 65 -18.22 3.33 -30.79
N VAL A 66 -17.66 2.14 -31.04
CA VAL A 66 -18.41 0.99 -31.56
C VAL A 66 -19.52 0.55 -30.59
N ARG A 67 -19.22 0.45 -29.28
CA ARG A 67 -20.24 0.12 -28.27
C ARG A 67 -21.33 1.19 -28.14
N LEU A 68 -20.94 2.47 -28.19
CA LEU A 68 -21.88 3.58 -28.13
C LEU A 68 -22.79 3.59 -29.36
N ALA A 69 -22.23 3.35 -30.55
CA ALA A 69 -22.97 3.21 -31.79
C ALA A 69 -23.99 2.05 -31.73
N GLN A 70 -23.55 0.88 -31.26
CA GLN A 70 -24.42 -0.28 -31.07
C GLN A 70 -25.54 0.00 -30.06
N GLY A 71 -25.21 0.61 -28.92
CA GLY A 71 -26.19 0.98 -27.89
C GLY A 71 -27.20 2.02 -28.37
N ALA A 72 -26.77 3.01 -29.16
CA ALA A 72 -27.68 4.00 -29.74
C ALA A 72 -28.69 3.36 -30.72
N ILE A 73 -28.23 2.44 -31.59
CA ILE A 73 -29.11 1.70 -32.51
C ILE A 73 -30.06 0.77 -31.74
N GLU A 74 -29.59 0.13 -30.67
CA GLU A 74 -30.43 -0.74 -29.84
C GLU A 74 -31.53 0.05 -29.12
N LEU A 75 -31.20 1.21 -28.54
CA LEU A 75 -32.17 2.12 -27.95
C LEU A 75 -33.20 2.59 -28.98
N TRP A 76 -32.75 2.90 -30.19
CA TRP A 76 -33.62 3.27 -31.31
C TRP A 76 -34.65 2.20 -31.63
N ARG A 77 -34.22 0.95 -31.78
CA ARG A 77 -35.11 -0.19 -32.04
C ARG A 77 -36.07 -0.44 -30.88
N THR A 78 -35.57 -0.34 -29.66
CA THR A 78 -36.35 -0.56 -28.44
C THR A 78 -37.49 0.46 -28.32
N PHE A 79 -37.22 1.74 -28.61
CA PHE A 79 -38.25 2.78 -28.58
C PHE A 79 -39.46 2.43 -29.46
N PHE A 80 -39.22 1.98 -30.70
CA PHE A 80 -40.28 1.59 -31.63
C PHE A 80 -40.93 0.22 -31.29
N ALA A 81 -40.19 -0.69 -30.65
CA ALA A 81 -40.75 -1.95 -30.16
C ALA A 81 -41.71 -1.76 -28.96
N CYS A 82 -41.58 -0.65 -28.23
CA CYS A 82 -42.43 -0.35 -27.08
C CYS A 82 -43.87 0.08 -27.46
N PHE A 83 -44.20 0.23 -28.74
CA PHE A 83 -45.58 0.51 -29.17
C PHE A 83 -46.39 -0.78 -29.20
N ARG A 84 -47.57 -0.77 -28.58
CA ARG A 84 -48.49 -1.92 -28.60
C ARG A 84 -49.06 -2.14 -30.00
N ALA A 85 -49.55 -3.36 -30.27
CA ALA A 85 -50.04 -3.72 -31.60
C ALA A 85 -51.22 -2.84 -32.08
N ASP A 86 -52.03 -2.31 -31.17
CA ASP A 86 -53.10 -1.36 -31.44
C ASP A 86 -52.59 0.08 -31.68
N GLU A 87 -51.51 0.48 -31.00
CA GLU A 87 -50.84 1.79 -31.17
C GLU A 87 -50.02 1.85 -32.47
N GLN A 88 -49.53 0.71 -32.96
CA GLN A 88 -48.72 0.62 -34.17
C GLN A 88 -49.45 1.10 -35.44
N ALA A 89 -50.78 0.97 -35.49
CA ALA A 89 -51.56 1.30 -36.67
C ALA A 89 -51.84 2.80 -36.83
N PHE A 90 -51.74 3.61 -35.75
CA PHE A 90 -52.14 5.02 -35.77
C PHE A 90 -51.10 5.95 -35.13
N GLU A 91 -50.60 5.65 -33.93
CA GLU A 91 -49.67 6.54 -33.21
C GLU A 91 -48.23 6.34 -33.71
N ALA A 92 -47.80 5.09 -33.90
CA ALA A 92 -46.43 4.81 -34.36
C ALA A 92 -46.13 5.38 -35.75
N ALA A 93 -47.14 5.55 -36.61
CA ALA A 93 -46.98 6.10 -37.96
C ALA A 93 -46.42 7.54 -37.93
N HIS A 94 -46.89 8.39 -37.01
CA HIS A 94 -46.41 9.77 -36.83
C HIS A 94 -44.95 9.80 -36.34
N PHE A 95 -44.62 8.97 -35.35
CA PHE A 95 -43.24 8.85 -34.86
C PHE A 95 -42.29 8.29 -35.94
N GLN A 96 -42.76 7.34 -36.75
CA GLN A 96 -42.01 6.79 -37.88
C GLN A 96 -41.76 7.83 -38.98
N GLU A 97 -42.73 8.71 -39.26
CA GLU A 97 -42.56 9.79 -40.24
C GLU A 97 -41.46 10.77 -39.81
N ARG A 98 -41.46 11.21 -38.55
CA ARG A 98 -40.40 12.09 -38.01
C ARG A 98 -39.04 11.41 -37.93
N ALA A 99 -39.03 10.11 -37.70
CA ALA A 99 -37.83 9.30 -37.60
C ALA A 99 -37.27 8.85 -38.97
N ALA A 100 -37.99 9.08 -40.07
CA ALA A 100 -37.73 8.49 -41.38
C ALA A 100 -36.30 8.77 -41.90
N GLN A 101 -35.79 10.00 -41.72
CA GLN A 101 -34.45 10.35 -42.20
C GLN A 101 -33.33 9.62 -41.44
N VAL A 102 -33.49 9.44 -40.12
CA VAL A 102 -32.53 8.70 -39.29
C VAL A 102 -32.66 7.20 -39.56
N GLN A 103 -33.88 6.69 -39.68
CA GLN A 103 -34.16 5.28 -39.99
C GLN A 103 -33.55 4.86 -41.33
N GLN A 104 -33.71 5.67 -42.38
CA GLN A 104 -33.09 5.41 -43.69
C GLN A 104 -31.56 5.30 -43.60
N ARG A 105 -30.93 6.15 -42.78
CA ARG A 105 -29.48 6.10 -42.56
C ARG A 105 -29.06 4.87 -41.76
N ILE A 106 -29.86 4.41 -40.80
CA ILE A 106 -29.62 3.17 -40.05
C ILE A 106 -29.75 1.95 -40.99
N ASP A 107 -30.80 1.91 -41.81
CA ASP A 107 -31.04 0.79 -42.74
C ASP A 107 -29.92 0.68 -43.79
N ALA A 108 -29.34 1.82 -44.19
CA ALA A 108 -28.21 1.87 -45.11
C ALA A 108 -26.88 1.33 -44.53
N LEU A 109 -26.78 1.09 -43.21
CA LEU A 109 -25.54 0.61 -42.59
C LEU A 109 -25.18 -0.82 -42.99
N ALA A 110 -26.14 -1.66 -43.42
CA ALA A 110 -25.90 -3.05 -43.86
C ALA A 110 -25.00 -3.90 -42.92
N GLY A 111 -25.03 -3.63 -41.61
CA GLY A 111 -24.20 -4.31 -40.60
C GLY A 111 -22.84 -3.66 -40.33
N ALA A 112 -22.51 -2.55 -40.97
CA ALA A 112 -21.38 -1.69 -40.61
C ALA A 112 -21.68 -0.85 -39.35
N ASP A 113 -20.62 -0.41 -38.67
CA ASP A 113 -20.74 0.46 -37.50
C ASP A 113 -21.29 1.85 -37.89
N ALA A 114 -22.17 2.41 -37.07
CA ALA A 114 -22.72 3.75 -37.32
C ALA A 114 -21.62 4.81 -37.16
N PRO A 115 -21.51 5.75 -38.12
CA PRO A 115 -20.58 6.86 -37.98
C PRO A 115 -21.03 7.80 -36.85
N PRO A 116 -20.10 8.53 -36.20
CA PRO A 116 -20.41 9.33 -35.01
C PRO A 116 -21.53 10.37 -35.21
N ASP A 117 -21.62 10.96 -36.40
CA ASP A 117 -22.65 11.94 -36.75
C ASP A 117 -24.05 11.30 -36.84
N LEU A 118 -24.14 10.01 -37.22
CA LEU A 118 -25.39 9.26 -37.15
C LEU A 118 -25.75 8.92 -35.71
N VAL A 119 -24.78 8.56 -34.87
CA VAL A 119 -25.02 8.30 -33.43
C VAL A 119 -25.58 9.54 -32.73
N GLU A 120 -25.01 10.72 -33.01
CA GLU A 120 -25.53 11.99 -32.50
C GLU A 120 -26.96 12.26 -33.00
N ALA A 121 -27.22 12.08 -34.29
CA ALA A 121 -28.55 12.24 -34.86
C ALA A 121 -29.59 11.28 -34.25
N ILE A 122 -29.20 10.03 -33.97
CA ILE A 122 -30.02 9.03 -33.27
C ILE A 122 -30.39 9.52 -31.88
N LEU A 123 -29.39 9.88 -31.06
CA LEU A 123 -29.62 10.29 -29.67
C LEU A 123 -30.44 11.58 -29.57
N ALA A 124 -30.15 12.57 -30.42
CA ALA A 124 -30.89 13.83 -30.45
C ALA A 124 -32.35 13.61 -30.87
N THR A 125 -32.58 12.77 -31.89
CA THR A 125 -33.94 12.46 -32.36
C THR A 125 -34.70 11.66 -31.31
N LEU A 126 -34.08 10.65 -30.68
CA LEU A 126 -34.72 9.86 -29.62
C LEU A 126 -35.15 10.70 -28.43
N SER A 127 -34.32 11.65 -28.00
CA SER A 127 -34.69 12.55 -26.90
C SER A 127 -36.00 13.28 -27.21
N GLY A 128 -36.13 13.83 -28.43
CA GLY A 128 -37.35 14.52 -28.85
C GLY A 128 -38.57 13.61 -28.97
N LEU A 129 -38.41 12.42 -29.55
CA LEU A 129 -39.52 11.46 -29.69
C LEU A 129 -39.96 10.92 -28.32
N TRP A 130 -39.03 10.73 -27.38
CA TRP A 130 -39.33 10.27 -26.04
C TRP A 130 -40.16 11.28 -25.25
N ASP A 131 -39.75 12.55 -25.26
CA ASP A 131 -40.44 13.62 -24.55
C ASP A 131 -41.87 13.81 -25.08
N GLU A 132 -42.06 13.80 -26.39
CA GLU A 132 -43.38 13.89 -27.03
C GLU A 132 -44.27 12.70 -26.65
N ARG A 133 -43.76 11.48 -26.74
CA ARG A 133 -44.50 10.28 -26.35
C ARG A 133 -44.88 10.31 -24.87
N HIS A 134 -44.00 10.80 -24.01
CA HIS A 134 -44.28 10.93 -22.58
C HIS A 134 -45.43 11.91 -22.31
N VAL A 135 -45.47 13.02 -23.04
CA VAL A 135 -46.56 14.01 -22.96
C VAL A 135 -47.88 13.41 -23.46
N GLU A 136 -47.89 12.71 -24.61
CA GLU A 136 -49.10 12.09 -25.17
C GLU A 136 -49.68 11.02 -24.24
N ILE A 137 -48.83 10.15 -23.67
CA ILE A 137 -49.27 9.14 -22.70
C ILE A 137 -49.87 9.80 -21.46
N SER A 138 -49.24 10.87 -20.96
CA SER A 138 -49.72 11.60 -19.79
C SER A 138 -51.09 12.24 -20.05
N GLN A 139 -51.28 12.87 -21.21
CA GLN A 139 -52.58 13.44 -21.61
C GLN A 139 -53.67 12.37 -21.76
N ARG A 140 -53.32 11.20 -22.30
CA ARG A 140 -54.25 10.07 -22.44
C ARG A 140 -54.65 9.50 -21.08
N LEU A 141 -53.71 9.41 -20.13
CA LEU A 141 -54.00 9.01 -18.76
C LEU A 141 -54.94 10.00 -18.07
N ASP A 142 -54.70 11.30 -18.21
CA ASP A 142 -55.58 12.33 -17.65
C ASP A 142 -57.00 12.26 -18.23
N GLN A 143 -57.13 12.03 -19.54
CA GLN A 143 -58.41 11.86 -20.21
C GLN A 143 -59.14 10.59 -19.73
N LEU A 144 -58.43 9.46 -19.60
CA LEU A 144 -59.00 8.22 -19.07
C LEU A 144 -59.44 8.37 -17.61
N ILE A 145 -58.67 9.08 -16.78
CA ILE A 145 -59.04 9.38 -15.39
C ILE A 145 -60.32 10.22 -15.34
N LYS A 146 -60.43 11.23 -16.22
CA LYS A 146 -61.63 12.06 -16.34
C LYS A 146 -62.84 11.24 -16.78
N GLU A 147 -62.70 10.40 -17.81
CA GLU A 147 -63.76 9.51 -18.30
C GLU A 147 -64.19 8.51 -17.23
N LEU A 148 -63.25 7.89 -16.50
CA LEU A 148 -63.53 7.01 -15.37
C LEU A 148 -64.33 7.73 -14.26
N THR A 149 -63.98 8.98 -13.98
CA THR A 149 -64.67 9.81 -12.98
C THR A 149 -66.10 10.15 -13.43
N GLU A 150 -66.29 10.45 -14.72
CA GLU A 150 -67.62 10.71 -15.30
C GLU A 150 -68.49 9.44 -15.39
N HIS A 151 -67.89 8.29 -15.67
CA HIS A 151 -68.58 7.01 -15.68
C HIS A 151 -68.94 6.53 -14.26
N GLN A 152 -68.08 6.78 -13.28
CA GLN A 152 -68.39 6.57 -11.85
C GLN A 152 -69.54 7.46 -11.37
N ALA A 153 -69.64 8.69 -11.86
CA ALA A 153 -70.75 9.58 -11.52
C ALA A 153 -72.10 9.15 -12.14
N LYS A 154 -72.07 8.47 -13.30
CA LYS A 154 -73.29 8.05 -14.03
C LYS A 154 -73.87 6.71 -13.56
N LEU A 155 -73.10 5.90 -12.84
CA LEU A 155 -73.53 4.58 -12.39
C LEU A 155 -73.75 4.58 -10.87
N GLY A 156 -74.99 4.42 -10.42
CA GLY A 156 -75.32 4.28 -9.00
C GLY A 156 -74.62 3.07 -8.37
N ASN A 157 -74.09 3.25 -7.15
CA ASN A 157 -73.20 2.32 -6.42
C ASN A 157 -73.67 0.86 -6.32
N ALA A 158 -74.94 0.54 -6.50
CA ALA A 158 -75.46 -0.83 -6.33
C ALA A 158 -75.35 -1.69 -7.59
N ASP A 159 -75.48 -1.10 -8.79
CA ASP A 159 -75.38 -1.84 -10.05
C ASP A 159 -73.93 -2.01 -10.51
N LEU A 160 -73.07 -1.04 -10.18
CA LEU A 160 -71.62 -1.14 -10.39
C LEU A 160 -71.01 -2.30 -9.60
N ALA A 161 -71.39 -2.47 -8.32
CA ALA A 161 -70.85 -3.56 -7.50
C ALA A 161 -71.25 -4.94 -8.03
N ARG A 162 -72.48 -5.11 -8.54
CA ARG A 162 -72.93 -6.39 -9.12
C ARG A 162 -72.32 -6.67 -10.49
N ALA A 163 -72.28 -5.68 -11.38
CA ALA A 163 -71.65 -5.84 -12.69
C ALA A 163 -70.15 -6.11 -12.54
N HIS A 164 -69.46 -5.36 -11.66
CA HIS A 164 -68.05 -5.57 -11.34
C HIS A 164 -67.81 -6.95 -10.71
N GLN A 165 -68.66 -7.43 -9.79
CA GLN A 165 -68.51 -8.78 -9.23
C GLN A 165 -68.70 -9.86 -10.29
N SER A 166 -69.65 -9.69 -11.21
CA SER A 166 -69.90 -10.62 -12.31
C SER A 166 -68.74 -10.64 -13.32
N ASP A 167 -68.23 -9.48 -13.69
CA ASP A 167 -67.11 -9.34 -14.63
C ASP A 167 -65.80 -9.86 -14.03
N GLU A 168 -65.52 -9.55 -12.75
CA GLU A 168 -64.34 -10.08 -12.06
C GLU A 168 -64.43 -11.59 -11.86
N MET A 169 -65.62 -12.13 -11.58
CA MET A 169 -65.80 -13.58 -11.53
C MET A 169 -65.58 -14.21 -12.91
N GLY A 170 -66.08 -13.60 -13.98
CA GLY A 170 -65.85 -14.03 -15.36
C GLY A 170 -64.37 -14.02 -15.74
N ARG A 171 -63.66 -12.93 -15.41
CA ARG A 171 -62.20 -12.81 -15.60
C ARG A 171 -61.44 -13.83 -14.79
N ALA A 172 -61.79 -14.03 -13.52
CA ALA A 172 -61.15 -15.03 -12.67
C ALA A 172 -61.32 -16.44 -13.25
N ILE A 173 -62.50 -16.78 -13.78
CA ILE A 173 -62.75 -18.06 -14.45
C ILE A 173 -61.90 -18.19 -15.72
N GLN A 174 -61.79 -17.13 -16.54
CA GLN A 174 -60.96 -17.13 -17.74
C GLN A 174 -59.46 -17.29 -17.42
N VAL A 175 -58.97 -16.62 -16.37
CA VAL A 175 -57.57 -16.75 -15.91
C VAL A 175 -57.29 -18.17 -15.41
N VAL A 176 -58.20 -18.76 -14.64
CA VAL A 176 -58.07 -20.15 -14.20
C VAL A 176 -58.07 -21.09 -15.40
N ALA A 177 -58.97 -20.89 -16.38
CA ALA A 177 -59.01 -21.70 -17.60
C ALA A 177 -57.74 -21.56 -18.45
N ALA A 178 -57.21 -20.35 -18.60
CA ALA A 178 -55.95 -20.09 -19.31
C ALA A 178 -54.76 -20.77 -18.63
N ALA A 179 -54.70 -20.72 -17.29
CA ALA A 179 -53.65 -21.41 -16.53
C ALA A 179 -53.74 -22.95 -16.70
N PHE A 180 -54.93 -23.54 -16.72
CA PHE A 180 -55.09 -24.97 -17.04
C PHE A 180 -54.65 -25.29 -18.49
N ALA A 181 -54.93 -24.40 -19.44
CA ALA A 181 -54.49 -24.55 -20.83
C ALA A 181 -52.95 -24.50 -20.97
N GLU A 182 -52.26 -23.65 -20.20
CA GLU A 182 -50.79 -23.63 -20.13
C GLU A 182 -50.21 -24.96 -19.61
N PHE A 183 -50.93 -25.64 -18.72
CA PHE A 183 -50.57 -26.97 -18.23
C PHE A 183 -51.01 -28.11 -19.17
N GLY A 184 -51.70 -27.81 -20.28
CA GLY A 184 -52.22 -28.81 -21.22
C GLY A 184 -53.36 -29.66 -20.63
N GLU A 185 -54.03 -29.19 -19.59
CA GLU A 185 -55.10 -29.91 -18.90
C GLU A 185 -56.49 -29.37 -19.33
N ALA A 186 -57.41 -30.27 -19.68
CA ALA A 186 -58.77 -29.89 -20.04
C ALA A 186 -59.64 -29.67 -18.79
N VAL A 187 -60.33 -28.53 -18.73
CA VAL A 187 -61.29 -28.21 -17.67
C VAL A 187 -62.61 -28.95 -17.94
N PRO A 188 -63.08 -29.83 -17.05
CA PRO A 188 -64.36 -30.51 -17.24
C PRO A 188 -65.54 -29.50 -17.19
N PRO A 189 -66.51 -29.60 -18.10
CA PRO A 189 -67.66 -28.70 -18.10
C PRO A 189 -68.49 -28.87 -16.82
N GLY A 190 -68.89 -27.75 -16.21
CA GLY A 190 -69.72 -27.72 -14.98
C GLY A 190 -68.94 -27.79 -13.66
N THR A 191 -67.61 -27.84 -13.68
CA THR A 191 -66.79 -27.80 -12.46
C THR A 191 -66.85 -26.42 -11.80
N GLN A 192 -67.01 -26.36 -10.47
CA GLN A 192 -67.08 -25.07 -9.78
C GLN A 192 -65.71 -24.35 -9.80
N PRO A 193 -65.67 -23.01 -9.96
CA PRO A 193 -64.42 -22.24 -10.03
C PRO A 193 -63.50 -22.44 -8.82
N ALA A 194 -64.08 -22.57 -7.62
CA ALA A 194 -63.33 -22.80 -6.39
C ALA A 194 -62.57 -24.15 -6.39
N GLU A 195 -63.16 -25.18 -7.00
CA GLU A 195 -62.52 -26.51 -7.11
C GLU A 195 -61.38 -26.50 -8.14
N LEU A 196 -61.57 -25.78 -9.25
CA LEU A 196 -60.52 -25.57 -10.26
C LEU A 196 -59.33 -24.80 -9.68
N LEU A 197 -59.60 -23.73 -8.94
CA LEU A 197 -58.56 -22.96 -8.25
C LEU A 197 -57.81 -23.82 -7.22
N GLY A 198 -58.53 -24.65 -6.45
CA GLY A 198 -57.92 -25.58 -5.49
C GLY A 198 -56.97 -26.59 -6.15
N LYS A 199 -57.34 -27.14 -7.31
CA LYS A 199 -56.48 -28.03 -8.11
C LYS A 199 -55.25 -27.31 -8.64
N LEU A 200 -55.42 -26.10 -9.18
CA LEU A 200 -54.33 -25.28 -9.72
C LEU A 200 -53.30 -24.92 -8.63
N ILE A 201 -53.78 -24.46 -7.46
CA ILE A 201 -52.93 -24.17 -6.29
C ILE A 201 -52.18 -25.43 -5.84
N GLY A 202 -52.86 -26.58 -5.80
CA GLY A 202 -52.22 -27.86 -5.48
C GLY A 202 -51.10 -28.22 -6.45
N ARG A 203 -51.28 -27.93 -7.74
CA ARG A 203 -50.26 -28.17 -8.77
C ARG A 203 -49.07 -27.22 -8.65
N TYR A 204 -49.30 -25.92 -8.55
CA TYR A 204 -48.23 -24.94 -8.34
C TYR A 204 -47.41 -25.24 -7.09
N ARG A 205 -48.04 -25.73 -6.01
CA ARG A 205 -47.31 -26.15 -4.80
C ARG A 205 -46.38 -27.34 -5.07
N LYS A 206 -46.80 -28.31 -5.89
CA LYS A 206 -45.95 -29.46 -6.29
C LYS A 206 -44.79 -29.00 -7.18
N ASP A 207 -45.08 -28.16 -8.17
CA ASP A 207 -44.06 -27.65 -9.09
C ASP A 207 -43.04 -26.76 -8.36
N LEU A 208 -43.51 -25.92 -7.44
CA LEU A 208 -42.66 -25.13 -6.54
C LEU A 208 -41.78 -26.02 -5.65
N ALA A 209 -42.34 -27.11 -5.09
CA ALA A 209 -41.56 -28.06 -4.30
C ALA A 209 -40.48 -28.75 -5.15
N SER A 210 -40.81 -29.19 -6.36
CA SER A 210 -39.84 -29.80 -7.29
C SER A 210 -38.77 -28.80 -7.73
N ALA A 211 -39.15 -27.55 -8.00
CA ALA A 211 -38.19 -26.50 -8.34
C ALA A 211 -37.25 -26.18 -7.18
N ARG A 212 -37.77 -26.13 -5.94
CA ARG A 212 -36.95 -25.95 -4.73
C ARG A 212 -35.97 -27.10 -4.52
N GLU A 213 -36.42 -28.34 -4.72
CA GLU A 213 -35.56 -29.52 -4.63
C GLU A 213 -34.43 -29.48 -5.67
N LYS A 214 -34.75 -29.17 -6.94
CA LYS A 214 -33.75 -29.00 -8.01
C LYS A 214 -32.78 -27.86 -7.71
N ALA A 215 -33.27 -26.73 -7.21
CA ALA A 215 -32.43 -25.60 -6.80
C ALA A 215 -31.50 -25.97 -5.63
N GLN A 216 -32.00 -26.74 -4.66
CA GLN A 216 -31.20 -27.22 -3.52
C GLN A 216 -30.11 -28.20 -3.97
N ILE A 217 -30.43 -29.16 -4.86
CA ILE A 217 -29.44 -30.08 -5.44
C ILE A 217 -28.35 -29.30 -6.19
N THR A 218 -28.76 -28.32 -7.00
CA THR A 218 -27.82 -27.46 -7.75
C THR A 218 -26.94 -26.63 -6.81
N ALA A 219 -27.52 -26.08 -5.74
CA ALA A 219 -26.79 -25.31 -4.75
C ALA A 219 -25.76 -26.17 -3.99
N LEU A 220 -26.12 -27.40 -3.63
CA LEU A 220 -25.21 -28.37 -3.02
C LEU A 220 -24.06 -28.76 -3.98
N ALA A 221 -24.36 -29.02 -5.26
CA ALA A 221 -23.35 -29.32 -6.26
C ALA A 221 -22.36 -28.15 -6.46
N ARG A 222 -22.87 -26.92 -6.57
CA ARG A 222 -22.03 -25.71 -6.66
C ARG A 222 -21.17 -25.51 -5.43
N ARG A 223 -21.71 -25.78 -4.24
CA ARG A 223 -20.95 -25.70 -2.99
C ARG A 223 -19.85 -26.76 -2.93
N ALA A 224 -20.15 -28.00 -3.32
CA ALA A 224 -19.15 -29.06 -3.41
C ALA A 224 -18.03 -28.72 -4.40
N LEU A 225 -18.35 -28.12 -5.55
CA LEU A 225 -17.36 -27.61 -6.49
C LEU A 225 -16.52 -26.49 -5.87
N ALA A 226 -17.13 -25.51 -5.22
CA ALA A 226 -16.40 -24.42 -4.56
C ALA A 226 -15.46 -24.94 -3.46
N ASP A 227 -15.91 -25.90 -2.66
CA ASP A 227 -15.11 -26.53 -1.60
C ASP A 227 -13.94 -27.33 -2.20
N ALA A 228 -14.16 -28.05 -3.30
CA ALA A 228 -13.09 -28.76 -4.02
C ALA A 228 -12.07 -27.81 -4.67
N LEU A 229 -12.51 -26.71 -5.28
CA LEU A 229 -11.62 -25.70 -5.85
C LEU A 229 -10.78 -25.03 -4.74
N ASN A 230 -11.38 -24.73 -3.58
CA ASN A 230 -10.66 -24.20 -2.42
C ASN A 230 -9.64 -25.20 -1.87
N ALA A 231 -10.00 -26.48 -1.76
CA ALA A 231 -9.08 -27.53 -1.33
C ALA A 231 -7.90 -27.67 -2.32
N ALA A 232 -8.17 -27.63 -3.63
CA ALA A 232 -7.13 -27.65 -4.67
C ALA A 232 -6.20 -26.42 -4.59
N ALA A 233 -6.75 -25.23 -4.38
CA ALA A 233 -5.99 -23.98 -4.30
C ALA A 233 -5.09 -23.91 -3.06
N SER A 234 -5.53 -24.52 -1.95
CA SER A 234 -4.80 -24.56 -0.67
C SER A 234 -3.81 -25.74 -0.56
N GLY A 235 -3.70 -26.58 -1.60
CA GLY A 235 -2.80 -27.74 -1.64
C GLY A 235 -3.33 -28.98 -0.90
N GLY A 236 -4.60 -28.97 -0.48
CA GLY A 236 -5.28 -30.15 0.06
C GLY A 236 -5.70 -31.13 -1.03
N GLU A 237 -6.24 -32.28 -0.61
CA GLU A 237 -6.79 -33.30 -1.52
C GLU A 237 -8.29 -33.07 -1.74
N PRO A 238 -8.71 -32.45 -2.86
CA PRO A 238 -10.12 -32.28 -3.19
C PRO A 238 -10.85 -33.61 -3.43
N PRO A 239 -12.16 -33.67 -3.09
CA PRO A 239 -13.02 -34.78 -3.46
C PRO A 239 -13.18 -34.87 -4.98
N ASN A 240 -13.39 -36.10 -5.49
CA ASN A 240 -13.58 -36.35 -6.92
C ASN A 240 -15.01 -35.98 -7.34
N LEU A 241 -15.14 -34.99 -8.22
CA LEU A 241 -16.43 -34.47 -8.68
C LEU A 241 -16.88 -35.02 -10.04
N GLY A 242 -15.97 -35.71 -10.77
CA GLY A 242 -16.23 -36.25 -12.11
C GLY A 242 -16.48 -35.19 -13.20
N GLY A 243 -16.49 -35.61 -14.46
CA GLY A 243 -16.84 -34.76 -15.61
C GLY A 243 -16.01 -33.47 -15.76
N ASP A 244 -16.66 -32.41 -16.23
CA ASP A 244 -16.04 -31.09 -16.48
C ASP A 244 -15.61 -30.39 -15.17
N ASP A 245 -16.30 -30.65 -14.07
CA ASP A 245 -15.99 -30.09 -12.75
C ASP A 245 -14.62 -30.58 -12.24
N GLN A 246 -14.26 -31.85 -12.54
CA GLN A 246 -12.93 -32.39 -12.21
C GLN A 246 -11.82 -31.68 -12.99
N ALA A 247 -12.06 -31.31 -14.25
CA ALA A 247 -11.09 -30.59 -15.07
C ALA A 247 -10.78 -29.19 -14.50
N ALA A 248 -11.80 -28.50 -13.96
CA ALA A 248 -11.63 -27.22 -13.29
C ALA A 248 -10.78 -27.36 -12.00
N VAL A 249 -11.06 -28.38 -11.20
CA VAL A 249 -10.30 -28.69 -9.97
C VAL A 249 -8.83 -28.98 -10.29
N ASP A 250 -8.56 -29.78 -11.32
CA ASP A 250 -7.19 -30.10 -11.73
C ASP A 250 -6.43 -28.90 -12.31
N ALA A 251 -7.11 -28.00 -13.02
CA ALA A 251 -6.53 -26.75 -13.49
C ALA A 251 -6.14 -25.83 -12.33
N VAL A 252 -7.00 -25.67 -11.32
CA VAL A 252 -6.70 -24.89 -10.10
C VAL A 252 -5.53 -25.51 -9.34
N ARG A 253 -5.51 -26.83 -9.21
CA ARG A 253 -4.42 -27.56 -8.55
C ARG A 253 -3.08 -27.34 -9.27
N ARG A 254 -3.08 -27.34 -10.60
CA ARG A 254 -1.87 -27.03 -11.40
C ARG A 254 -1.41 -25.59 -11.15
N LEU A 255 -2.32 -24.63 -11.18
CA LEU A 255 -2.02 -23.22 -10.92
C LEU A 255 -1.43 -23.01 -9.51
N ALA A 256 -1.97 -23.71 -8.50
CA ALA A 256 -1.46 -23.65 -7.14
C ALA A 256 0.00 -24.15 -7.05
N ARG A 257 0.32 -25.27 -7.71
CA ARG A 257 1.71 -25.77 -7.78
C ARG A 257 2.64 -24.81 -8.50
N ASP A 258 2.22 -24.28 -9.65
CA ASP A 258 3.01 -23.33 -10.44
C ASP A 258 3.29 -22.06 -9.62
N ARG A 259 2.30 -21.59 -8.85
CA ARG A 259 2.47 -20.49 -7.90
C ARG A 259 3.49 -20.80 -6.82
N THR A 260 3.40 -21.96 -6.14
CA THR A 260 4.36 -22.34 -5.09
C THR A 260 5.78 -22.43 -5.64
N GLN A 261 5.94 -23.00 -6.84
CA GLN A 261 7.24 -23.06 -7.52
C GLN A 261 7.78 -21.66 -7.84
N ALA A 262 6.93 -20.76 -8.35
CA ALA A 262 7.32 -19.37 -8.62
C ALA A 262 7.70 -18.62 -7.34
N GLU A 263 6.96 -18.81 -6.23
CA GLU A 263 7.26 -18.23 -4.92
C GLU A 263 8.61 -18.73 -4.38
N GLU A 264 8.93 -20.01 -4.58
CA GLU A 264 10.22 -20.59 -4.16
C GLU A 264 11.39 -20.04 -5.00
N VAL A 265 11.23 -19.95 -6.32
CA VAL A 265 12.22 -19.30 -7.20
C VAL A 265 12.41 -17.82 -6.83
N ALA A 266 11.32 -17.11 -6.52
CA ALA A 266 11.38 -15.73 -6.07
C ALA A 266 12.09 -15.60 -4.71
N ARG A 267 11.83 -16.52 -3.77
CA ARG A 267 12.51 -16.56 -2.47
C ARG A 267 14.02 -16.81 -2.63
N GLN A 268 14.41 -17.77 -3.47
CA GLN A 268 15.81 -18.04 -3.79
C GLN A 268 16.48 -16.83 -4.44
N SER A 269 15.81 -16.19 -5.40
CA SER A 269 16.32 -15.00 -6.08
C SER A 269 16.47 -13.81 -5.12
N ARG A 270 15.49 -13.59 -4.23
CA ARG A 270 15.59 -12.58 -3.16
C ARG A 270 16.73 -12.88 -2.19
N GLY A 271 16.96 -14.15 -1.84
CA GLY A 271 18.10 -14.56 -1.02
C GLY A 271 19.44 -14.27 -1.71
N GLN A 272 19.54 -14.53 -3.01
CA GLN A 272 20.72 -14.17 -3.81
C GLN A 272 20.91 -12.66 -3.92
N ILE A 273 19.84 -11.90 -4.17
CA ILE A 273 19.88 -10.43 -4.20
C ILE A 273 20.31 -9.88 -2.84
N ALA A 274 19.75 -10.39 -1.73
CA ALA A 274 20.11 -9.95 -0.38
C ALA A 274 21.57 -10.25 -0.06
N ARG A 275 22.06 -11.44 -0.45
CA ARG A 275 23.48 -11.79 -0.34
C ARG A 275 24.37 -10.86 -1.16
N LEU A 276 24.03 -10.64 -2.44
CA LEU A 276 24.79 -9.75 -3.32
C LEU A 276 24.72 -8.29 -2.86
N GLN A 277 23.60 -7.85 -2.30
CA GLN A 277 23.45 -6.52 -1.71
C GLN A 277 24.20 -6.38 -0.38
N ALA A 278 24.35 -7.45 0.40
CA ALA A 278 25.19 -7.47 1.59
C ALA A 278 26.67 -7.41 1.19
N GLU A 279 27.11 -8.25 0.25
CA GLU A 279 28.47 -8.20 -0.33
C GLU A 279 28.75 -6.83 -0.95
N HIS A 280 27.81 -6.27 -1.72
CA HIS A 280 27.93 -4.93 -2.29
C HIS A 280 27.95 -3.84 -1.22
N ARG A 281 27.15 -3.94 -0.15
CA ARG A 281 27.18 -2.98 0.96
C ARG A 281 28.51 -3.06 1.72
N GLU A 282 29.02 -4.25 1.97
CA GLU A 282 30.33 -4.44 2.62
C GLU A 282 31.45 -3.85 1.76
N LEU A 283 31.44 -4.12 0.46
CA LEU A 283 32.39 -3.54 -0.50
C LEU A 283 32.24 -2.01 -0.61
N MET A 284 31.01 -1.49 -0.65
CA MET A 284 30.76 -0.04 -0.71
C MET A 284 31.07 0.66 0.62
N GLU A 285 30.90 0.01 1.76
CA GLU A 285 31.37 0.51 3.05
C GLU A 285 32.89 0.49 3.14
N GLU A 286 33.54 -0.53 2.57
CA GLU A 286 35.00 -0.58 2.44
C GLU A 286 35.51 0.53 1.51
N VAL A 287 34.90 0.73 0.35
CA VAL A 287 35.21 1.82 -0.58
C VAL A 287 34.91 3.17 0.06
N ALA A 288 33.73 3.38 0.66
CA ALA A 288 33.41 4.63 1.35
C ALA A 288 34.26 4.84 2.61
N SER A 289 34.78 3.80 3.24
CA SER A 289 35.75 3.89 4.34
C SER A 289 37.11 4.32 3.81
N ARG A 290 37.56 3.77 2.68
CA ARG A 290 38.78 4.16 1.97
C ARG A 290 38.69 5.58 1.43
N ASP A 291 37.57 5.95 0.82
CA ASP A 291 37.29 7.29 0.28
C ASP A 291 37.08 8.30 1.41
N ARG A 292 36.41 7.96 2.51
CA ARG A 292 36.36 8.84 3.70
C ARG A 292 37.71 8.96 4.38
N ARG A 293 38.61 7.98 4.26
CA ARG A 293 40.00 8.12 4.72
C ARG A 293 40.74 9.07 3.77
N LEU A 294 40.67 8.85 2.46
CA LEU A 294 41.33 9.67 1.44
C LEU A 294 40.82 11.12 1.44
N ALA A 295 39.50 11.34 1.40
CA ALA A 295 38.89 12.67 1.43
C ALA A 295 39.12 13.42 2.75
N ARG A 296 39.26 12.73 3.89
CA ARG A 296 39.71 13.34 5.15
C ARG A 296 41.17 13.80 5.11
N TYR A 297 42.00 13.17 4.29
CA TYR A 297 43.38 13.61 4.08
C TYR A 297 43.51 14.69 2.98
N GLU A 298 42.59 14.73 2.00
CA GLU A 298 42.71 15.55 0.79
C GLU A 298 41.80 16.81 0.76
N MET A 299 40.59 16.78 1.32
CA MET A 299 39.53 17.78 1.06
C MET A 299 38.84 18.34 2.31
N GLY A 300 39.14 17.85 3.51
CA GLY A 300 38.60 18.43 4.73
C GLY A 300 39.22 19.80 4.99
N GLU A 301 38.48 20.88 4.71
CA GLU A 301 38.58 22.11 5.49
C GLU A 301 38.32 21.73 6.95
N LEU A 302 39.40 21.42 7.67
CA LEU A 302 39.39 21.24 9.10
C LEU A 302 38.76 22.50 9.68
N LYS A 303 37.67 22.35 10.44
CA LYS A 303 37.23 23.42 11.34
C LYS A 303 38.47 23.87 12.10
N VAL A 304 38.86 25.12 11.89
CA VAL A 304 39.99 25.76 12.56
C VAL A 304 39.75 25.61 14.07
N GLY A 305 40.37 24.60 14.67
CA GLY A 305 40.11 24.17 16.05
C GLY A 305 40.15 22.65 16.30
N GLU A 306 39.88 21.83 15.28
CA GLU A 306 40.04 20.36 15.35
C GLU A 306 40.90 19.87 14.18
N GLU A 307 42.06 20.51 13.95
CA GLU A 307 43.19 19.72 13.46
C GLU A 307 43.29 18.50 14.38
N ASP A 308 43.30 17.29 13.81
CA ASP A 308 43.73 16.11 14.57
C ASP A 308 45.10 16.50 15.09
N GLU A 309 45.16 16.90 16.37
CA GLU A 309 46.32 17.55 16.98
C GLU A 309 47.54 16.63 16.83
N ARG A 310 47.29 15.32 16.69
CA ARG A 310 48.24 14.28 16.29
C ARG A 310 48.83 14.49 14.91
N LEU A 311 48.03 14.80 13.89
CA LEU A 311 48.48 15.01 12.52
C LEU A 311 49.28 16.32 12.40
N GLY A 312 48.89 17.35 13.15
CA GLY A 312 49.68 18.57 13.35
C GLY A 312 51.03 18.28 14.01
N LEU A 313 51.03 17.50 15.10
CA LEU A 313 52.25 17.09 15.81
C LEU A 313 53.12 16.09 15.01
N TYR A 314 52.53 15.23 14.17
CA TYR A 314 53.28 14.38 13.24
C TYR A 314 53.94 15.23 12.15
N ARG A 315 53.23 16.20 11.58
CA ARG A 315 53.83 17.17 10.62
C ARG A 315 54.96 17.98 11.29
N GLN A 316 54.77 18.40 12.54
CA GLN A 316 55.79 19.06 13.34
C GLN A 316 57.01 18.15 13.59
N ALA A 317 56.79 16.90 13.99
CA ALA A 317 57.85 15.92 14.20
C ALA A 317 58.64 15.64 12.91
N PHE A 318 57.95 15.51 11.77
CA PHE A 318 58.60 15.35 10.46
C PHE A 318 59.42 16.59 10.08
N ALA A 319 58.91 17.80 10.32
CA ALA A 319 59.63 19.04 10.06
C ALA A 319 60.85 19.21 10.99
N GLU A 320 60.74 18.85 12.27
CA GLU A 320 61.85 18.85 13.22
C GLU A 320 62.94 17.86 12.80
N HIS A 321 62.55 16.66 12.37
CA HIS A 321 63.47 15.63 11.89
C HIS A 321 64.19 16.06 10.60
N GLN A 322 63.47 16.63 9.63
CA GLN A 322 64.07 17.15 8.39
C GLN A 322 65.02 18.33 8.63
N ALA A 323 64.79 19.11 9.68
CA ALA A 323 65.67 20.19 10.11
C ALA A 323 66.85 19.72 10.98
N GLY A 324 67.05 18.41 11.16
CA GLY A 324 68.14 17.84 11.98
C GLY A 324 67.97 18.07 13.50
N ARG A 325 66.77 18.44 13.96
CA ARG A 325 66.43 18.61 15.37
C ARG A 325 65.76 17.33 15.91
N ASP A 326 65.69 17.19 17.23
CA ASP A 326 65.13 16.00 17.88
C ASP A 326 63.58 16.03 17.87
N PRO A 327 62.90 15.16 17.09
CA PRO A 327 61.44 15.17 16.99
C PRO A 327 60.75 14.52 18.20
N LYS A 328 61.51 14.03 19.19
CA LYS A 328 60.97 13.24 20.30
C LYS A 328 59.92 13.96 21.13
N GLN A 329 59.98 15.28 21.29
CA GLN A 329 58.97 16.03 22.05
C GLN A 329 57.62 16.09 21.32
N ALA A 330 57.61 16.38 20.02
CA ALA A 330 56.38 16.36 19.23
C ALA A 330 55.80 14.94 19.17
N LEU A 331 56.65 13.91 18.99
CA LEU A 331 56.22 12.50 19.03
C LEU A 331 55.74 12.05 20.42
N ALA A 332 56.30 12.59 21.51
CA ALA A 332 55.80 12.32 22.87
C ALA A 332 54.39 12.90 23.07
N ARG A 333 54.12 14.09 22.56
CA ARG A 333 52.77 14.69 22.60
C ARG A 333 51.77 13.95 21.71
N VAL A 334 52.21 13.40 20.58
CA VAL A 334 51.38 12.47 19.79
C VAL A 334 51.03 11.23 20.62
N ARG A 335 52.01 10.66 21.34
CA ARG A 335 51.79 9.50 22.22
C ARG A 335 50.84 9.83 23.39
N ASP A 336 50.92 11.04 23.94
CA ASP A 336 49.96 11.51 24.96
C ASP A 336 48.54 11.67 24.39
N LEU A 337 48.41 11.94 23.10
CA LEU A 337 47.13 12.00 22.39
C LEU A 337 46.68 10.66 21.83
N GLU A 338 47.52 9.63 21.73
CA GLU A 338 47.09 8.28 21.35
C GLU A 338 46.01 7.85 22.36
N ARG A 339 44.82 7.51 21.85
CA ARG A 339 43.70 7.02 22.65
C ARG A 339 44.05 5.61 23.15
N ILE A 340 44.88 5.57 24.20
CA ILE A 340 45.43 4.33 24.75
C ILE A 340 44.66 3.99 26.02
N VAL A 341 44.05 2.81 26.02
CA VAL A 341 43.64 2.14 27.26
C VAL A 341 44.85 1.38 27.77
N SER A 342 45.48 1.90 28.82
CA SER A 342 46.61 1.26 29.49
C SER A 342 46.07 0.22 30.46
N ILE A 343 46.42 -1.05 30.24
CA ILE A 343 45.98 -2.17 31.07
C ILE A 343 47.13 -2.58 31.99
N PRO A 344 47.02 -2.39 33.32
CA PRO A 344 47.92 -3.01 34.28
C PRO A 344 47.84 -4.54 34.18
N GLU A 345 48.99 -5.24 34.27
CA GLU A 345 49.03 -6.70 34.14
C GLU A 345 48.11 -7.44 35.13
N ALA A 346 47.99 -6.92 36.35
CA ALA A 346 47.09 -7.46 37.38
C ALA A 346 45.61 -7.32 37.00
N ASP A 347 45.23 -6.20 36.37
CA ASP A 347 43.84 -5.91 35.99
C ASP A 347 43.46 -6.64 34.69
N GLN A 348 44.42 -6.93 33.82
CA GLN A 348 44.19 -7.61 32.55
C GLN A 348 43.52 -8.97 32.74
N GLN A 349 44.07 -9.83 33.60
CA GLN A 349 43.53 -11.18 33.81
C GLN A 349 42.14 -11.16 34.44
N GLN A 350 41.91 -10.24 35.36
CA GLN A 350 40.60 -10.06 36.00
C GLN A 350 39.58 -9.52 34.99
N ALA A 351 39.91 -8.50 34.21
CA ALA A 351 39.04 -7.93 33.19
C ALA A 351 38.69 -8.96 32.10
N LEU A 352 39.69 -9.71 31.61
CA LEU A 352 39.49 -10.83 30.68
C LEU A 352 38.49 -11.85 31.23
N LYS A 353 38.67 -12.30 32.47
CA LYS A 353 37.81 -13.30 33.10
C LYS A 353 36.37 -12.80 33.26
N ILE A 354 36.18 -11.55 33.69
CA ILE A 354 34.85 -10.99 33.87
C ILE A 354 34.17 -10.77 32.51
N LEU A 355 34.86 -10.14 31.54
CA LEU A 355 34.31 -9.89 30.21
C LEU A 355 33.96 -11.17 29.47
N ASP A 356 34.81 -12.19 29.55
CA ASP A 356 34.50 -13.49 28.96
C ASP A 356 33.23 -14.08 29.59
N ARG A 357 33.12 -14.07 30.92
CA ARG A 357 31.91 -14.53 31.62
C ARG A 357 30.67 -13.75 31.18
N GLN A 358 30.73 -12.42 31.15
CA GLN A 358 29.59 -11.59 30.74
C GLN A 358 29.19 -11.88 29.29
N LEU A 359 30.16 -11.98 28.39
CA LEU A 359 29.92 -12.33 27.00
C LEU A 359 29.28 -13.72 26.84
N ALA A 360 29.61 -14.69 27.70
CA ALA A 360 28.95 -15.99 27.73
C ALA A 360 27.46 -15.86 28.04
N GLU A 361 27.12 -15.10 29.08
CA GLU A 361 25.73 -14.92 29.51
C GLU A 361 24.94 -14.10 28.48
N ILE A 362 25.53 -13.05 27.90
CA ILE A 362 24.92 -12.31 26.78
C ILE A 362 24.65 -13.26 25.61
N ALA A 363 25.62 -14.06 25.19
CA ALA A 363 25.47 -15.00 24.08
C ALA A 363 24.40 -16.08 24.36
N LYS A 364 24.25 -16.49 25.62
CA LYS A 364 23.19 -17.41 26.05
C LYS A 364 21.81 -16.77 25.92
N CYS A 365 21.63 -15.54 26.43
CA CYS A 365 20.38 -14.80 26.28
C CYS A 365 20.03 -14.56 24.81
N LEU A 366 21.00 -14.13 24.00
CA LEU A 366 20.83 -13.98 22.55
C LEU A 366 20.47 -15.31 21.87
N GLY A 367 21.01 -16.43 22.35
CA GLY A 367 20.67 -17.76 21.86
C GLY A 367 19.21 -18.13 22.09
N GLU A 368 18.65 -17.78 23.24
CA GLU A 368 17.22 -17.96 23.54
C GLU A 368 16.35 -16.98 22.74
N LEU A 369 16.72 -15.70 22.68
CA LEU A 369 16.03 -14.68 21.86
C LEU A 369 15.98 -15.08 20.38
N ARG A 370 17.06 -15.66 19.85
CA ARG A 370 17.12 -16.15 18.47
C ARG A 370 16.23 -17.36 18.20
N ARG A 371 15.96 -18.19 19.21
CA ARG A 371 14.97 -19.28 19.07
C ARG A 371 13.55 -18.75 18.97
N ILE A 372 13.29 -17.58 19.55
CA ILE A 372 11.99 -16.90 19.49
C ILE A 372 11.84 -16.18 18.15
N ASN A 373 12.82 -15.35 17.77
CA ASN A 373 12.82 -14.61 16.51
C ASN A 373 14.26 -14.56 15.92
N PRO A 374 14.51 -15.13 14.73
CA PRO A 374 15.86 -15.23 14.17
C PRO A 374 16.33 -13.93 13.48
N LEU A 375 16.42 -12.81 14.22
CA LEU A 375 16.84 -11.51 13.70
C LEU A 375 18.33 -11.39 13.34
N VAL A 376 19.19 -12.15 14.03
CA VAL A 376 20.65 -12.03 13.94
C VAL A 376 21.33 -13.38 13.66
N GLU A 377 22.62 -13.32 13.31
CA GLU A 377 23.48 -14.50 13.13
C GLU A 377 23.56 -15.37 14.40
N ASP A 378 23.99 -16.63 14.26
CA ASP A 378 24.07 -17.56 15.39
C ASP A 378 25.00 -17.02 16.51
N PRO A 379 24.50 -16.80 17.75
CA PRO A 379 25.29 -16.32 18.88
C PRO A 379 26.45 -17.26 19.26
N LYS A 380 26.47 -18.50 18.75
CA LYS A 380 27.64 -19.39 18.84
C LYS A 380 28.92 -18.77 18.27
N ARG A 381 28.85 -17.74 17.42
CA ARG A 381 30.03 -16.99 16.95
C ARG A 381 30.80 -16.31 18.08
N TYR A 382 30.13 -16.00 19.19
CA TYR A 382 30.76 -15.47 20.40
C TYR A 382 31.32 -16.58 21.31
N ARG A 383 31.09 -17.86 20.97
CA ARG A 383 31.54 -19.07 21.68
C ARG A 383 31.94 -20.20 20.73
N PRO A 384 32.95 -20.01 19.85
CA PRO A 384 33.32 -21.01 18.86
C PRO A 384 33.91 -22.26 19.53
N ARG A 385 33.31 -23.42 19.26
CA ARG A 385 33.82 -24.74 19.66
C ARG A 385 34.75 -25.26 18.56
N LEU A 386 36.00 -24.80 18.58
CA LEU A 386 37.20 -25.48 18.04
C LEU A 386 37.36 -25.76 16.52
N ILE A 387 36.46 -25.43 15.59
CA ILE A 387 36.62 -25.90 14.18
C ILE A 387 36.60 -24.80 13.10
N MET A 388 36.10 -23.59 13.38
CA MET A 388 36.10 -22.47 12.42
C MET A 388 36.85 -21.28 13.01
N GLY A 389 37.66 -20.60 12.19
CA GLY A 389 38.37 -19.40 12.60
C GLY A 389 37.41 -18.36 13.16
N SER A 390 37.62 -17.93 14.40
CA SER A 390 36.90 -16.81 14.99
C SER A 390 37.45 -15.50 14.44
N LYS A 391 36.58 -14.54 14.13
CA LYS A 391 36.99 -13.15 13.87
C LYS A 391 37.63 -12.49 15.10
N TYR A 392 37.32 -12.98 16.29
CA TYR A 392 37.76 -12.42 17.57
C TYR A 392 38.87 -13.27 18.20
N ASP A 393 39.90 -12.62 18.74
CA ASP A 393 40.88 -13.24 19.62
C ASP A 393 40.45 -13.15 21.09
N PHE A 394 39.66 -14.14 21.52
CA PHE A 394 39.11 -14.25 22.87
C PHE A 394 40.16 -14.36 23.99
N ARG A 395 41.44 -14.55 23.65
CA ARG A 395 42.54 -14.56 24.65
C ARG A 395 42.98 -13.15 25.02
N THR A 396 42.52 -12.14 24.30
CA THR A 396 42.95 -10.76 24.45
C THR A 396 41.78 -9.86 24.82
N LEU A 397 42.07 -8.80 25.59
CA LEU A 397 41.07 -7.83 26.02
C LEU A 397 40.45 -7.09 24.82
N PRO A 398 41.22 -6.69 23.79
CA PRO A 398 40.66 -6.12 22.56
C PRO A 398 39.71 -7.08 21.83
N GLY A 399 40.07 -8.36 21.72
CA GLY A 399 39.22 -9.34 21.04
C GLY A 399 37.91 -9.57 21.78
N LEU A 400 37.94 -9.64 23.12
CA LEU A 400 36.72 -9.71 23.93
C LEU A 400 35.89 -8.42 23.85
N ALA A 401 36.51 -7.24 23.90
CA ALA A 401 35.80 -5.97 23.77
C ALA A 401 35.10 -5.84 22.41
N GLN A 402 35.74 -6.28 21.32
CA GLN A 402 35.13 -6.34 19.98
C GLN A 402 33.95 -7.32 19.93
N ALA A 403 34.10 -8.51 20.51
CA ALA A 403 33.02 -9.49 20.56
C ALA A 403 31.83 -8.98 21.40
N THR A 404 32.09 -8.32 22.53
CA THR A 404 31.06 -7.69 23.37
C THR A 404 30.34 -6.57 22.64
N ARG A 405 31.06 -5.72 21.88
CA ARG A 405 30.44 -4.68 21.03
C ARG A 405 29.49 -5.28 20.01
N ASP A 406 29.93 -6.33 19.31
CA ASP A 406 29.10 -6.95 18.26
C ASP A 406 27.89 -7.69 18.89
N ALA A 407 28.07 -8.33 20.06
CA ALA A 407 26.95 -8.91 20.82
C ALA A 407 25.98 -7.84 21.35
N ALA A 408 26.47 -6.65 21.71
CA ALA A 408 25.65 -5.53 22.12
C ALA A 408 24.78 -5.01 20.96
N ARG A 409 25.30 -4.97 19.72
CA ARG A 409 24.53 -4.64 18.52
C ARG A 409 23.42 -5.64 18.25
N ASP A 410 23.71 -6.94 18.42
CA ASP A 410 22.66 -7.96 18.31
C ASP A 410 21.56 -7.75 19.36
N LEU A 411 21.94 -7.43 20.60
CA LEU A 411 21.00 -7.16 21.68
C LEU A 411 20.14 -5.91 21.40
N GLU A 412 20.75 -4.85 20.88
CA GLU A 412 20.06 -3.63 20.45
C GLU A 412 19.01 -3.95 19.39
N ALA A 413 19.33 -4.76 18.37
CA ALA A 413 18.37 -5.16 17.35
C ALA A 413 17.13 -5.87 17.93
N TYR A 414 17.32 -6.74 18.94
CA TYR A 414 16.19 -7.35 19.65
C TYR A 414 15.40 -6.35 20.51
N ALA A 415 16.08 -5.40 21.17
CA ALA A 415 15.43 -4.35 21.93
C ALA A 415 14.57 -3.45 21.01
N GLU A 416 15.09 -3.11 19.82
CA GLU A 416 14.35 -2.36 18.80
C GLU A 416 13.14 -3.13 18.28
N ARG A 417 13.28 -4.42 17.93
CA ARG A 417 12.13 -5.22 17.47
C ARG A 417 11.07 -5.39 18.57
N SER A 418 11.49 -5.62 19.81
CA SER A 418 10.56 -5.71 20.95
C SER A 418 9.82 -4.40 21.17
N ARG A 419 10.53 -3.27 21.07
CA ARG A 419 9.91 -1.95 21.19
C ARG A 419 8.94 -1.68 20.04
N TRP A 420 9.30 -2.05 18.82
CA TRP A 420 8.43 -1.96 17.65
C TRP A 420 7.15 -2.79 17.83
N ALA A 421 7.28 -4.05 18.26
CA ALA A 421 6.14 -4.94 18.51
C ALA A 421 5.20 -4.39 19.60
N HIS A 422 5.76 -3.76 20.64
CA HIS A 422 4.98 -3.05 21.64
C HIS A 422 4.21 -1.87 21.04
N GLY A 423 4.85 -1.12 20.14
CA GLY A 423 4.23 -0.04 19.37
C GLY A 423 3.03 -0.52 18.53
N VAL A 424 3.18 -1.65 17.84
CA VAL A 424 2.08 -2.28 17.09
C VAL A 424 0.92 -2.64 18.01
N SER A 425 1.20 -3.21 19.19
CA SER A 425 0.16 -3.53 20.18
C SER A 425 -0.58 -2.31 20.69
N LEU A 426 0.10 -1.16 20.82
CA LEU A 426 -0.53 0.10 21.23
C LEU A 426 -1.40 0.66 20.11
N LEU A 427 -0.91 0.68 18.86
CA LEU A 427 -1.71 1.10 17.69
C LEU A 427 -2.93 0.22 17.51
N ALA A 428 -2.79 -1.10 17.64
CA ALA A 428 -3.92 -2.02 17.54
C ALA A 428 -5.04 -1.71 18.54
N LYS A 429 -4.70 -1.22 19.76
CA LYS A 429 -5.68 -0.79 20.77
C LYS A 429 -6.35 0.53 20.39
N ASP A 430 -5.58 1.47 19.84
CA ASP A 430 -6.10 2.78 19.44
C ASP A 430 -6.83 2.74 18.09
N LEU A 431 -6.63 1.68 17.30
CA LEU A 431 -7.15 1.52 15.93
C LEU A 431 -8.67 1.72 15.79
N PRO A 432 -9.55 1.10 16.61
CA PRO A 432 -10.99 1.26 16.46
C PRO A 432 -11.43 2.72 16.70
N LYS A 433 -10.75 3.42 17.61
CA LYS A 433 -11.01 4.83 17.90
C LYS A 433 -10.59 5.70 16.72
N LEU A 434 -9.41 5.46 16.16
CA LEU A 434 -8.91 6.17 14.99
C LEU A 434 -9.82 5.95 13.78
N GLN A 435 -10.23 4.71 13.51
CA GLN A 435 -11.15 4.36 12.42
C GLN A 435 -12.47 5.11 12.52
N ARG A 436 -13.07 5.18 13.71
CA ARG A 436 -14.31 5.94 13.93
C ARG A 436 -14.12 7.42 13.62
N VAL A 437 -13.10 8.06 14.19
CA VAL A 437 -12.83 9.49 13.99
C VAL A 437 -12.54 9.80 12.53
N PHE A 438 -11.72 8.98 11.86
CA PHE A 438 -11.43 9.18 10.45
C PHE A 438 -12.67 8.99 9.56
N LYS A 439 -13.54 8.03 9.88
CA LYS A 439 -14.81 7.86 9.17
C LYS A 439 -15.68 9.10 9.28
N GLU A 440 -15.85 9.63 10.50
CA GLU A 440 -16.61 10.86 10.73
C GLU A 440 -16.00 12.06 9.99
N MET A 441 -14.66 12.14 9.92
CA MET A 441 -13.98 13.18 9.14
C MET A 441 -14.20 13.05 7.63
N VAL A 442 -14.17 11.83 7.09
CA VAL A 442 -14.44 11.58 5.67
C VAL A 442 -15.88 11.97 5.33
N ASP A 443 -16.84 11.59 6.17
CA ASP A 443 -18.25 11.92 5.99
C ASP A 443 -18.48 13.45 6.03
N LEU A 444 -17.81 14.15 6.96
CA LEU A 444 -17.86 15.61 7.05
C LEU A 444 -17.30 16.29 5.79
N VAL A 445 -16.13 15.85 5.31
CA VAL A 445 -15.50 16.40 4.10
C VAL A 445 -16.34 16.08 2.87
N ALA A 446 -16.94 14.90 2.79
CA ALA A 446 -17.84 14.52 1.70
C ALA A 446 -19.09 15.42 1.64
N ALA A 447 -19.76 15.62 2.78
CA ALA A 447 -20.92 16.49 2.87
C ALA A 447 -20.59 17.94 2.48
N TRP A 448 -19.41 18.44 2.84
CA TRP A 448 -18.97 19.77 2.44
C TRP A 448 -18.63 19.87 0.95
N ARG A 449 -17.98 18.85 0.37
CA ARG A 449 -17.71 18.81 -1.07
C ARG A 449 -19.00 18.77 -1.89
N GLU A 450 -19.98 17.98 -1.47
CA GLU A 450 -21.31 17.96 -2.11
C GLU A 450 -21.95 19.35 -2.10
N LYS A 451 -21.97 20.04 -0.95
CA LYS A 451 -22.48 21.43 -0.83
C LYS A 451 -21.72 22.44 -1.68
N LEU A 452 -20.45 22.18 -1.99
CA LEU A 452 -19.60 23.02 -2.84
C LEU A 452 -19.70 22.67 -4.33
N GLY A 453 -20.47 21.64 -4.69
CA GLY A 453 -20.60 21.14 -6.07
C GLY A 453 -19.36 20.38 -6.56
N ASP A 454 -18.53 19.87 -5.64
CA ASP A 454 -17.39 19.03 -5.95
C ASP A 454 -17.80 17.57 -6.13
N PRO A 455 -17.06 16.79 -6.95
CA PRO A 455 -17.27 15.34 -7.00
C PRO A 455 -16.98 14.71 -5.63
N PRO A 456 -17.53 13.52 -5.34
CA PRO A 456 -17.29 12.80 -4.09
C PRO A 456 -15.78 12.71 -3.78
N PRO A 457 -15.37 12.85 -2.50
CA PRO A 457 -13.97 12.76 -2.12
C PRO A 457 -13.40 11.37 -2.40
N ALA A 458 -12.10 11.31 -2.74
CA ALA A 458 -11.43 10.03 -2.96
C ALA A 458 -11.41 9.19 -1.67
N SER A 459 -11.32 9.84 -0.51
CA SER A 459 -11.32 9.20 0.80
C SER A 459 -12.57 8.37 1.10
N ILE A 460 -13.72 8.67 0.50
CA ILE A 460 -14.96 7.88 0.68
C ILE A 460 -14.88 6.48 0.07
N THR A 461 -13.96 6.28 -0.87
CA THR A 461 -13.74 4.98 -1.54
C THR A 461 -12.91 4.01 -0.69
N ILE A 462 -12.26 4.51 0.37
CA ILE A 462 -11.41 3.71 1.24
C ILE A 462 -12.26 3.01 2.30
N ARG A 463 -12.13 1.69 2.39
CA ARG A 463 -12.79 0.91 3.44
C ARG A 463 -12.07 1.10 4.77
N VAL A 464 -12.55 2.06 5.57
CA VAL A 464 -11.96 2.45 6.87
C VAL A 464 -11.85 1.29 7.87
N ASP A 465 -12.67 0.25 7.71
CA ASP A 465 -12.69 -0.93 8.59
C ASP A 465 -11.39 -1.77 8.54
N HIS A 466 -10.54 -1.56 7.53
CA HIS A 466 -9.26 -2.27 7.41
C HIS A 466 -8.14 -1.48 8.07
N GLY A 467 -7.23 -2.14 8.81
CA GLY A 467 -6.11 -1.47 9.48
C GLY A 467 -5.20 -0.69 8.51
N ALA A 468 -5.00 -1.22 7.30
CA ALA A 468 -4.26 -0.55 6.23
C ALA A 468 -4.84 0.83 5.85
N ALA A 469 -6.14 1.07 6.07
CA ALA A 469 -6.75 2.36 5.79
C ALA A 469 -6.16 3.48 6.67
N ILE A 470 -5.74 3.19 7.90
CA ILE A 470 -5.16 4.21 8.81
C ILE A 470 -3.77 4.68 8.35
N VAL A 471 -3.16 4.01 7.36
CA VAL A 471 -1.92 4.45 6.72
C VAL A 471 -2.18 5.38 5.55
N SER A 472 -3.09 4.98 4.64
CA SER A 472 -3.33 5.70 3.39
C SER A 472 -4.36 6.83 3.51
N LEU A 473 -5.36 6.66 4.38
CA LEU A 473 -6.47 7.60 4.55
C LEU A 473 -6.02 8.99 5.00
N PRO A 474 -5.04 9.17 5.91
CA PRO A 474 -4.53 10.49 6.27
C PRO A 474 -4.09 11.34 5.06
N ALA A 475 -3.30 10.75 4.15
CA ALA A 475 -2.81 11.46 2.95
C ALA A 475 -3.93 11.74 1.92
N ILE A 476 -4.85 10.79 1.76
CA ILE A 476 -5.97 10.95 0.81
C ILE A 476 -6.97 11.99 1.34
N LEU A 477 -7.28 11.96 2.64
CA LEU A 477 -8.10 12.97 3.29
C LEU A 477 -7.46 14.37 3.21
N ALA A 478 -6.14 14.47 3.39
CA ALA A 478 -5.42 15.73 3.20
C ALA A 478 -5.60 16.28 1.77
N THR A 479 -5.53 15.42 0.75
CA THR A 479 -5.76 15.79 -0.65
C THR A 479 -7.20 16.27 -0.87
N ASP A 480 -8.19 15.63 -0.25
CA ASP A 480 -9.59 16.05 -0.33
C ASP A 480 -9.84 17.39 0.38
N ILE A 481 -9.13 17.64 1.48
CA ILE A 481 -9.15 18.94 2.19
C ILE A 481 -8.52 20.04 1.34
N GLU A 482 -7.43 19.76 0.62
CA GLU A 482 -6.84 20.72 -0.33
C GLU A 482 -7.81 21.08 -1.45
N ALA A 483 -8.65 20.16 -1.91
CA ALA A 483 -9.68 20.45 -2.89
C ALA A 483 -10.72 21.46 -2.35
N VAL A 484 -11.16 21.29 -1.09
CA VAL A 484 -12.03 22.26 -0.40
C VAL A 484 -11.36 23.63 -0.30
N LEU A 485 -10.06 23.68 0.01
CA LEU A 485 -9.29 24.93 0.14
C LEU A 485 -9.15 25.71 -1.17
N ARG A 486 -9.27 25.06 -2.34
CA ARG A 486 -9.24 25.74 -3.64
C ARG A 486 -10.52 26.50 -3.95
N ARG A 487 -11.62 26.18 -3.26
CA ARG A 487 -12.92 26.84 -3.46
C ARG A 487 -12.93 28.22 -2.81
N ARG A 488 -13.72 29.14 -3.39
CA ARG A 488 -13.85 30.53 -2.93
C ARG A 488 -15.31 30.84 -2.61
N GLY A 489 -15.54 31.78 -1.70
CA GLY A 489 -16.86 32.26 -1.31
C GLY A 489 -17.26 31.90 0.11
N ARG A 490 -18.44 32.38 0.53
CA ARG A 490 -18.92 32.26 1.93
C ARG A 490 -19.03 30.81 2.40
N ASN A 491 -19.55 29.92 1.55
CA ASN A 491 -19.70 28.49 1.87
C ASN A 491 -18.34 27.80 2.03
N ALA A 492 -17.32 28.19 1.24
CA ALA A 492 -15.98 27.65 1.36
C ALA A 492 -15.29 28.10 2.67
N THR A 493 -15.47 29.37 3.05
CA THR A 493 -14.98 29.87 4.35
C THR A 493 -15.66 29.18 5.53
N GLN A 494 -16.97 28.92 5.43
CA GLN A 494 -17.71 28.16 6.44
C GLN A 494 -17.20 26.72 6.53
N ALA A 495 -17.07 26.02 5.40
CA ALA A 495 -16.52 24.68 5.34
C ALA A 495 -15.13 24.61 6.00
N ALA A 496 -14.25 25.57 5.69
CA ALA A 496 -12.92 25.60 6.27
C ALA A 496 -12.93 25.81 7.79
N SER A 497 -13.84 26.62 8.32
CA SER A 497 -13.98 26.83 9.77
C SER A 497 -14.47 25.58 10.49
N GLU A 498 -15.50 24.92 9.96
CA GLU A 498 -16.08 23.72 10.58
C GLU A 498 -15.14 22.51 10.47
N ILE A 499 -14.50 22.31 9.31
CA ILE A 499 -13.53 21.21 9.15
C ILE A 499 -12.31 21.42 10.04
N LEU A 500 -11.81 22.66 10.19
CA LEU A 500 -10.64 22.96 11.00
C LEU A 500 -10.80 22.54 12.46
N GLU A 501 -11.96 22.82 13.07
CA GLU A 501 -12.24 22.49 14.47
C GLU A 501 -12.15 20.98 14.71
N VAL A 502 -12.85 20.19 13.90
CA VAL A 502 -12.87 18.72 14.04
C VAL A 502 -11.55 18.08 13.62
N LEU A 503 -10.92 18.58 12.54
CA LEU A 503 -9.65 18.07 12.05
C LEU A 503 -8.53 18.27 13.08
N GLY A 504 -8.54 19.37 13.83
CA GLY A 504 -7.57 19.63 14.90
C GLY A 504 -7.56 18.52 15.95
N GLU A 505 -8.73 18.12 16.42
CA GLU A 505 -8.86 17.01 17.39
C GLU A 505 -8.47 15.67 16.80
N CYS A 506 -8.82 15.42 15.53
CA CYS A 506 -8.45 14.21 14.80
C CYS A 506 -6.92 14.07 14.66
N VAL A 507 -6.24 15.12 14.20
CA VAL A 507 -4.78 15.14 14.04
C VAL A 507 -4.11 14.98 15.40
N ASP A 508 -4.59 15.65 16.44
CA ASP A 508 -4.05 15.52 17.80
C ASP A 508 -4.17 14.10 18.35
N LEU A 509 -5.31 13.44 18.12
CA LEU A 509 -5.50 12.04 18.53
C LEU A 509 -4.58 11.10 17.76
N TYR A 510 -4.48 11.27 16.44
CA TYR A 510 -3.63 10.45 15.60
C TYR A 510 -2.15 10.60 15.96
N ARG A 511 -1.69 11.85 16.15
CA ARG A 511 -0.35 12.17 16.64
C ARG A 511 -0.05 11.52 17.98
N LYS A 512 -0.90 11.71 19.00
CA LYS A 512 -0.68 11.13 20.34
C LYS A 512 -0.62 9.61 20.30
N SER A 513 -1.43 8.98 19.45
CA SER A 513 -1.41 7.52 19.26
C SER A 513 -0.09 7.07 18.64
N LEU A 514 0.39 7.79 17.62
CA LEU A 514 1.65 7.51 16.94
C LEU A 514 2.88 7.78 17.83
N GLU A 515 2.89 8.87 18.59
CA GLU A 515 3.95 9.20 19.56
C GLU A 515 4.09 8.12 20.63
N ARG A 516 2.95 7.69 21.20
CA ARG A 516 2.94 6.58 22.16
C ARG A 516 3.44 5.28 21.52
N ALA A 517 3.00 5.00 20.30
CA ALA A 517 3.40 3.80 19.57
C ALA A 517 4.87 3.80 19.19
N ARG A 518 5.45 4.94 18.82
CA ARG A 518 6.88 5.05 18.47
C ARG A 518 7.79 5.21 19.67
N GLY A 519 7.31 5.84 20.74
CA GLY A 519 8.13 6.20 21.91
C GLY A 519 8.94 7.48 21.71
N GLU A 520 8.69 8.17 20.61
CA GLU A 520 9.39 9.37 20.19
C GLU A 520 8.37 10.43 19.78
N PRO A 521 8.65 11.73 20.01
CA PRO A 521 7.75 12.80 19.60
C PRO A 521 7.63 12.84 18.07
N ALA A 522 6.42 13.13 17.59
CA ALA A 522 6.16 13.29 16.17
C ALA A 522 6.43 14.75 15.76
N PRO A 523 6.85 15.00 14.51
CA PRO A 523 7.04 16.36 14.03
C PRO A 523 5.74 17.16 14.11
N ARG A 524 5.81 18.37 14.68
CA ARG A 524 4.68 19.29 14.82
C ARG A 524 5.01 20.62 14.17
N VAL A 525 4.04 21.18 13.45
CA VAL A 525 4.13 22.56 12.94
C VAL A 525 3.30 23.45 13.85
N ASP A 526 3.97 24.37 14.55
CA ASP A 526 3.30 25.29 15.46
C ASP A 526 2.34 26.23 14.72
N ALA A 527 1.17 26.43 15.33
CA ALA A 527 0.17 27.37 14.83
C ALA A 527 0.68 28.81 14.96
N LYS A 528 0.40 29.65 13.96
CA LYS A 528 0.73 31.07 14.05
C LYS A 528 -0.30 31.77 14.95
N ALA A 529 0.14 32.76 15.73
CA ALA A 529 -0.73 33.49 16.66
C ALA A 529 -1.96 34.17 16.02
N ARG A 530 -1.92 34.42 14.70
CA ARG A 530 -3.06 34.89 13.90
C ARG A 530 -3.09 34.12 12.58
N GLU A 531 -3.62 32.90 12.61
CA GLU A 531 -3.88 32.10 11.40
C GLU A 531 -5.36 32.15 11.01
N SER A 532 -5.63 32.31 9.71
CA SER A 532 -6.99 32.17 9.17
C SER A 532 -7.41 30.70 9.12
N ALA A 533 -8.72 30.42 9.06
CA ALA A 533 -9.23 29.04 8.99
C ALA A 533 -8.62 28.24 7.83
N ASN A 534 -8.48 28.87 6.65
CA ASN A 534 -7.84 28.24 5.49
C ASN A 534 -6.36 27.91 5.72
N GLN A 535 -5.62 28.79 6.40
CA GLN A 535 -4.21 28.56 6.72
C GLN A 535 -4.05 27.45 7.78
N GLY A 536 -4.90 27.45 8.81
CA GLY A 536 -4.93 26.39 9.82
C GLY A 536 -5.26 25.03 9.21
N LEU A 537 -6.25 25.00 8.31
CA LEU A 537 -6.67 23.77 7.63
C LEU A 537 -5.58 23.24 6.69
N SER A 538 -4.91 24.11 5.93
CA SER A 538 -3.76 23.72 5.10
C SER A 538 -2.60 23.17 5.92
N ARG A 539 -2.29 23.80 7.07
CA ARG A 539 -1.26 23.33 8.01
C ARG A 539 -1.60 21.94 8.54
N LEU A 540 -2.85 21.71 8.98
CA LEU A 540 -3.27 20.40 9.49
C LEU A 540 -3.32 19.31 8.41
N ALA A 541 -3.68 19.64 7.16
CA ALA A 541 -3.61 18.69 6.05
C ALA A 541 -2.17 18.24 5.76
N ALA A 542 -1.21 19.17 5.82
CA ALA A 542 0.21 18.85 5.70
C ALA A 542 0.72 17.99 6.89
N GLU A 543 0.30 18.33 8.11
CA GLU A 543 0.63 17.53 9.31
C GLU A 543 0.04 16.12 9.21
N LEU A 544 -1.19 15.98 8.74
CA LEU A 544 -1.86 14.70 8.54
C LEU A 544 -1.11 13.81 7.52
N THR A 545 -0.64 14.40 6.42
CA THR A 545 0.19 13.71 5.42
C THR A 545 1.52 13.25 6.01
N ALA A 546 2.19 14.11 6.78
CA ALA A 546 3.46 13.78 7.43
C ALA A 546 3.31 12.65 8.48
N LEU A 547 2.23 12.68 9.27
CA LEU A 547 1.91 11.64 10.23
C LEU A 547 1.61 10.30 9.54
N GLY A 548 0.86 10.33 8.43
CA GLY A 548 0.60 9.14 7.60
C GLY A 548 1.88 8.52 7.08
N GLY A 549 2.79 9.33 6.51
CA GLY A 549 4.10 8.84 6.05
C GLY A 549 4.99 8.32 7.18
N THR A 550 4.91 8.92 8.38
CA THR A 550 5.63 8.45 9.56
C THR A 550 5.11 7.09 10.04
N LEU A 551 3.79 6.90 10.02
CA LEU A 551 3.18 5.62 10.37
C LEU A 551 3.53 4.55 9.33
N ASP A 552 3.52 4.87 8.04
CA ASP A 552 3.90 3.93 6.97
C ASP A 552 5.36 3.48 7.12
N ALA A 553 6.29 4.43 7.28
CA ALA A 553 7.71 4.13 7.44
C ALA A 553 8.01 3.30 8.71
N GLY A 554 7.27 3.53 9.80
CA GLY A 554 7.49 2.83 11.07
C GLY A 554 6.74 1.52 11.21
N PHE A 555 5.54 1.39 10.62
CA PHE A 555 4.59 0.32 10.89
C PHE A 555 3.92 -0.26 9.64
N GLY A 556 4.42 0.04 8.43
CA GLY A 556 3.86 -0.48 7.18
C GLY A 556 3.75 -2.01 7.13
N GLU A 557 4.73 -2.73 7.69
CA GLU A 557 4.68 -4.20 7.86
C GLU A 557 3.46 -4.63 8.67
N ALA A 558 3.22 -3.99 9.82
CA ALA A 558 2.09 -4.32 10.68
C ALA A 558 0.75 -3.89 10.05
N ALA A 559 0.72 -2.77 9.33
CA ALA A 559 -0.47 -2.27 8.68
C ALA A 559 -1.01 -3.23 7.60
N ALA A 560 -0.11 -3.89 6.84
CA ALA A 560 -0.47 -4.93 5.88
C ALA A 560 -1.19 -6.12 6.54
N GLU A 561 -0.82 -6.43 7.78
CA GLU A 561 -1.42 -7.50 8.61
C GLU A 561 -2.56 -6.98 9.51
N GLY A 562 -3.05 -5.76 9.28
CA GLY A 562 -4.13 -5.16 10.07
C GLY A 562 -3.76 -4.90 11.53
N PHE A 563 -2.49 -4.56 11.79
CA PHE A 563 -1.88 -4.37 13.11
C PHE A 563 -1.95 -5.60 14.02
N ARG A 564 -2.02 -6.80 13.43
CA ARG A 564 -1.87 -8.05 14.18
C ARG A 564 -0.39 -8.38 14.33
N LEU A 565 0.02 -8.67 15.56
CA LEU A 565 1.36 -9.17 15.81
C LEU A 565 1.50 -10.60 15.32
N GLN A 566 2.66 -10.92 14.78
CA GLN A 566 3.05 -12.30 14.50
C GLN A 566 3.31 -13.05 15.82
N ALA A 567 3.27 -14.38 15.76
CA ALA A 567 3.49 -15.23 16.92
C ALA A 567 4.88 -14.99 17.56
N GLU A 568 5.90 -14.80 16.72
CA GLU A 568 7.28 -14.55 17.14
C GLU A 568 7.42 -13.23 17.90
N ASP A 569 6.80 -12.14 17.41
CA ASP A 569 6.81 -10.84 18.07
C ASP A 569 6.02 -10.87 19.39
N THR A 570 4.92 -11.62 19.43
CA THR A 570 4.13 -11.84 20.65
C THR A 570 4.94 -12.58 21.70
N ALA A 571 5.67 -13.63 21.31
CA ALA A 571 6.56 -14.37 22.18
C ALA A 571 7.75 -13.51 22.65
N LEU A 572 8.33 -12.70 21.76
CA LEU A 572 9.42 -11.78 22.10
C LEU A 572 8.98 -10.76 23.16
N LEU A 573 7.75 -10.25 23.07
CA LEU A 573 7.16 -9.39 24.10
C LEU A 573 6.86 -10.12 25.42
N ALA A 574 6.63 -11.43 25.39
CA ALA A 574 6.43 -12.23 26.60
C ALA A 574 7.77 -12.49 27.33
N ASP A 575 8.85 -12.64 26.55
CA ASP A 575 10.19 -12.98 27.05
C ASP A 575 11.13 -11.75 27.19
N GLU A 576 10.57 -10.55 27.37
CA GLU A 576 11.33 -9.31 27.58
C GLU A 576 12.37 -9.41 28.72
N HIS A 577 12.12 -10.24 29.73
CA HIS A 577 13.06 -10.49 30.82
C HIS A 577 14.45 -10.97 30.32
N LEU A 578 14.53 -11.66 29.18
CA LEU A 578 15.78 -12.06 28.55
C LEU A 578 16.59 -10.86 28.05
N LEU A 579 15.91 -9.84 27.51
CA LEU A 579 16.54 -8.58 27.09
C LEU A 579 17.10 -7.83 28.28
N LEU A 580 16.31 -7.72 29.36
CA LEU A 580 16.75 -7.06 30.58
C LEU A 580 17.96 -7.79 31.19
N LEU A 581 17.92 -9.13 31.24
CA LEU A 581 19.04 -9.92 31.75
C LEU A 581 20.30 -9.73 30.91
N ALA A 582 20.19 -9.77 29.58
CA ALA A 582 21.31 -9.51 28.68
C ALA A 582 21.86 -8.09 28.83
N ALA A 583 20.98 -7.08 28.96
CA ALA A 583 21.37 -5.69 29.18
C ALA A 583 22.10 -5.50 30.52
N GLN A 584 21.71 -6.22 31.57
CA GLN A 584 22.43 -6.25 32.85
C GLN A 584 23.84 -6.82 32.71
N GLN A 585 24.02 -7.91 31.94
CA GLN A 585 25.36 -8.46 31.71
C GLN A 585 26.21 -7.51 30.86
N LEU A 586 25.59 -6.84 29.87
CA LEU A 586 26.24 -5.82 29.06
C LEU A 586 26.68 -4.62 29.91
N ASP A 587 25.86 -4.19 30.86
CA ASP A 587 26.19 -3.10 31.80
C ASP A 587 27.45 -3.42 32.60
N VAL A 588 27.51 -4.63 33.18
CA VAL A 588 28.70 -5.11 33.90
C VAL A 588 29.93 -5.18 32.97
N ALA A 589 29.76 -5.60 31.72
CA ALA A 589 30.84 -5.62 30.74
C ALA A 589 31.36 -4.21 30.43
N CYS A 590 30.46 -3.24 30.27
CA CYS A 590 30.81 -1.84 30.06
C CYS A 590 31.51 -1.24 31.29
N ASP A 591 31.04 -1.53 32.50
CA ASP A 591 31.67 -1.08 33.76
C ASP A 591 33.11 -1.56 33.87
N VAL A 592 33.37 -2.83 33.55
CA VAL A 592 34.73 -3.41 33.56
C VAL A 592 35.65 -2.68 32.59
N LEU A 593 35.16 -2.31 31.41
CA LEU A 593 35.95 -1.57 30.43
C LEU A 593 36.12 -0.09 30.84
N ALA A 594 35.11 0.52 31.45
CA ALA A 594 35.09 1.93 31.81
C ALA A 594 36.05 2.27 32.96
N VAL A 595 36.33 1.32 33.84
CA VAL A 595 37.30 1.51 34.94
C VAL A 595 38.76 1.38 34.50
N LEU A 596 39.03 0.95 33.26
CA LEU A 596 40.40 0.80 32.77
C LEU A 596 41.06 2.18 32.56
N PRO A 597 42.34 2.34 32.95
CA PRO A 597 43.06 3.60 32.74
C PRO A 597 43.08 4.03 31.27
N GLY A 598 42.56 5.23 30.99
CA GLY A 598 42.51 5.79 29.64
C GLY A 598 41.27 5.39 28.83
N ALA A 599 40.33 4.63 29.40
CA ALA A 599 39.03 4.38 28.77
C ALA A 599 38.23 5.69 28.59
N PRO A 600 37.42 5.81 27.52
CA PRO A 600 36.51 6.93 27.35
C PRO A 600 35.51 6.99 28.51
N LYS A 601 35.20 8.21 28.97
CA LYS A 601 34.23 8.41 30.06
C LYS A 601 32.89 7.77 29.70
N ALA A 602 32.44 6.83 30.51
CA ALA A 602 31.11 6.26 30.42
C ALA A 602 30.10 7.15 31.16
N ALA A 603 28.95 7.40 30.53
CA ALA A 603 27.82 8.09 31.14
C ALA A 603 26.54 7.39 30.69
N PHE A 604 26.22 6.26 31.33
CA PHE A 604 25.05 5.46 30.97
C PHE A 604 23.83 5.83 31.81
N ALA A 605 22.67 5.86 31.19
CA ALA A 605 21.42 5.81 31.92
C ALA A 605 21.29 4.47 32.66
N GLY A 606 20.70 4.53 33.85
CA GLY A 606 20.42 3.34 34.65
C GLY A 606 19.40 2.43 33.95
N LEU A 607 19.63 1.12 34.02
CA LEU A 607 18.70 0.14 33.45
C LEU A 607 17.31 0.25 34.09
N PRO A 608 16.23 0.01 33.32
CA PRO A 608 14.88 0.11 33.84
C PRO A 608 14.60 -1.02 34.86
N ALA A 609 14.01 -0.66 36.00
CA ALA A 609 13.64 -1.60 37.07
C ALA A 609 12.34 -2.39 36.78
N ARG A 610 11.57 -1.98 35.77
CA ARG A 610 10.31 -2.59 35.34
C ARG A 610 10.24 -2.56 33.81
N ARG A 611 9.21 -3.22 33.27
CA ARG A 611 8.86 -3.24 31.85
C ARG A 611 8.74 -1.81 31.27
N ASP A 612 9.83 -1.33 30.69
CA ASP A 612 9.99 0.00 30.09
C ASP A 612 10.92 -0.17 28.88
N LEU A 613 10.32 -0.61 27.77
CA LEU A 613 11.02 -0.95 26.53
C LEU A 613 11.67 0.29 25.88
N ASP A 614 11.12 1.48 26.11
CA ASP A 614 11.71 2.75 25.66
C ASP A 614 13.07 2.97 26.32
N LYS A 615 13.12 2.88 27.66
CA LYS A 615 14.38 3.00 28.38
C LYS A 615 15.33 1.85 28.09
N LEU A 616 14.83 0.63 27.94
CA LEU A 616 15.68 -0.53 27.63
C LEU A 616 16.37 -0.37 26.28
N ARG A 617 15.63 0.06 25.24
CA ARG A 617 16.19 0.37 23.91
C ARG A 617 17.24 1.47 24.03
N ALA A 618 16.92 2.60 24.67
CA ALA A 618 17.87 3.70 24.86
C ALA A 618 19.13 3.25 25.60
N CYS A 619 18.99 2.45 26.66
CA CYS A 619 20.11 1.89 27.40
C CYS A 619 21.02 1.00 26.54
N CYS A 620 20.44 0.16 25.68
CA CYS A 620 21.22 -0.67 24.76
C CYS A 620 21.97 0.20 23.76
N HIS A 621 21.28 1.19 23.16
CA HIS A 621 21.85 2.13 22.20
C HIS A 621 23.05 2.91 22.77
N GLU A 622 22.91 3.47 23.98
CA GLU A 622 24.00 4.18 24.66
C GLU A 622 25.24 3.30 24.88
N ARG A 623 25.04 2.04 25.30
CA ARG A 623 26.12 1.08 25.55
C ARG A 623 26.80 0.65 24.25
N VAL A 624 26.03 0.41 23.19
CA VAL A 624 26.57 0.12 21.84
C VAL A 624 27.40 1.30 21.35
N ALA A 625 26.86 2.51 21.37
CA ALA A 625 27.55 3.72 20.93
C ALA A 625 28.86 3.97 21.70
N TRP A 626 28.86 3.74 23.02
CA TRP A 626 30.07 3.85 23.82
C TRP A 626 31.08 2.73 23.50
N LEU A 627 30.65 1.48 23.33
CA LEU A 627 31.54 0.38 22.93
C LEU A 627 32.13 0.59 21.52
N GLU A 628 31.41 1.27 20.63
CA GLU A 628 31.94 1.72 19.35
C GLU A 628 33.03 2.79 19.51
N ASP A 629 32.91 3.69 20.50
CA ASP A 629 33.97 4.63 20.80
C ASP A 629 35.18 3.93 21.45
N VAL A 630 34.97 3.01 22.40
CA VAL A 630 36.02 2.14 22.98
C VAL A 630 36.78 1.38 21.90
N ALA A 631 36.10 0.87 20.87
CA ALA A 631 36.73 0.16 19.76
C ALA A 631 37.70 1.04 18.93
N ARG A 632 37.67 2.37 19.10
CA ARG A 632 38.64 3.30 18.49
C ARG A 632 39.91 3.47 19.33
N TYR A 633 39.93 2.95 20.56
CA TYR A 633 41.09 3.01 21.44
C TYR A 633 42.03 1.82 21.19
N ARG A 634 43.33 2.08 21.30
CA ARG A 634 44.35 1.04 21.32
C ARG A 634 44.53 0.54 22.74
N PHE A 635 44.57 -0.76 22.94
CA PHE A 635 44.89 -1.33 24.25
C PHE A 635 46.39 -1.61 24.35
N GLU A 636 47.02 -1.11 25.41
CA GLU A 636 48.44 -1.31 25.68
C GLU A 636 48.65 -1.96 27.05
N LEU A 637 49.54 -2.94 27.13
CA LEU A 637 49.86 -3.63 28.37
C LEU A 637 50.99 -2.92 29.12
N ARG A 638 50.70 -2.39 30.31
CA ARG A 638 51.73 -1.86 31.22
C ARG A 638 52.20 -2.98 32.15
N GLY A 639 53.34 -3.59 31.82
CA GLY A 639 53.94 -4.66 32.63
C GLY A 639 55.07 -5.46 31.94
N GLY A 640 55.14 -5.46 30.61
CA GLY A 640 56.29 -6.04 29.90
C GLY A 640 57.51 -5.13 30.04
N ALA A 641 58.58 -5.63 30.65
CA ALA A 641 59.86 -4.95 30.74
C ALA A 641 60.22 -4.22 29.44
N ALA A 642 60.65 -2.97 29.57
CA ALA A 642 61.33 -2.23 28.52
C ALA A 642 62.52 -3.07 28.01
N ALA A 643 62.30 -3.79 26.93
CA ALA A 643 63.32 -4.45 26.15
C ALA A 643 62.95 -4.34 24.66
N ARG A 644 63.08 -3.11 24.15
CA ARG A 644 63.67 -2.80 22.84
C ARG A 644 63.97 -1.31 22.76
#